data_AF-A0AA89BPK2-F1
#
_entry.id   AF-A0AA89BPK2-F1
#
_cell.length_a   1.000
_cell.length_b   1.000
_cell.length_c   1.000
_cell.angle_alpha   90.00
_cell.angle_beta   90.00
_cell.angle_gamma   90.00
#
_symmetry.space_group_name_H-M   'P 1'
#
loop_
_entity.id
_entity.type
_entity.pdbx_description
1 polymer ?
#
loop_
_entity_poly.entity_id
_entity_poly.type
_entity_poly.pdbx_seq_one_letter_code
_entity_poly.pdbx_strand_id
1 'polypeptide(L)'
;MNEKIVYFYDVRISYLKATYVAVIWNNKENTQASLPDRSQIFQENSRSSHSSICQSDVRISHQLKAVCVLMFSVCYGEVVQFQLSDIGEGIREVHIKEWFVNVGDHVKQFDAICEVQSDKASVTITSRYDGKVTKLHHEVDALALVGQPLVDIELDGVVSDEVEDVQDSSSSSSSSSEDEDVQVTKQRHKVLTTPAVRKIAMENKINLSDVKGTGKDGRVLKEDILNYLAGDRGLKEEIKPPPPSPQVGKVAAPSAVQPSTPKPSVPPPRRAPPAAPVGEDRKEVIKGIRKAMVKTMTEANNIPTFGYDDEVDMSRLVELRNDIKVVTTEMGIKFSYMPFIIKAVSLALHEYPILNSSVDSTCENITYKAAHNIGIAMDTPDGLIVPNVKNAHSLSVYEIAMELNRLQSLGNAGKLSQTELTGGTFSLSNIGVIGGTYARPVILPPEVAIGALGKIQVLPRFDENGNIKKTHVMCVSWSADHRIIEGACMARFSNLWKQYLENPGMMLLHLRSVLSSNFAGIIMNGYFWQVTDFHYDANYSTYGNPKQMCHNSTAGTYNNSIFGNYLCDAPMKLVQSALSFMKKQHSDPDFILWTGDSVPHVDSSTMDRTKVLQNIGVVAQQLRNKFPNTTIYPVLGNHDEFPQDAYPSGTTTYYTDVLSTGKYDTMLSDEAAEQFKKGGYYSAATLTNLKIIGLNTNLYYDMDKLTANASDPGDQFKWLRQQLRQSKADNQKVIFLAHVPPGFFELYDGLMWFYDKFNTEYVGIMRNFSDVISTHIYGHEHTDSFRILHDNEDNPCGILFLSPAVTPWKSTLKGVGSNNPSVRLYTYNQLTGHVINYQQFYLDLSETVKTGKDAWKLEYEAVKDFQVSILDANSLQSLADSFKDKSFTNGFKKYLQYNSVSADKNPDCNDTCRLIHYCAITQLETEDYIQCRKGYQTTAVPNFSSTRHHHMPKKVQRYYIYIIAGLGALVFILFIVVAILCFKRRKHFLPHRYARFGGGVASGPIN
;
A
#
# COMPACT_ATOMS: atom_id res chain seq x y z
N MET A 1 33.31 38.89 21.03
CA MET A 1 33.74 37.50 20.79
C MET A 1 32.44 36.70 20.68
N ASN A 2 31.88 36.44 19.50
CA ASN A 2 32.44 35.81 18.29
C ASN A 2 32.71 34.31 18.55
N GLU A 3 32.25 33.36 17.75
CA GLU A 3 31.31 33.38 16.61
C GLU A 3 30.93 31.93 16.21
N LYS A 4 29.85 31.75 15.42
CA LYS A 4 29.58 30.61 14.50
C LYS A 4 29.34 29.19 15.08
N ILE A 5 28.83 28.20 14.31
CA ILE A 5 27.61 28.12 13.46
C ILE A 5 27.39 26.65 12.95
N VAL A 6 26.11 26.23 12.85
CA VAL A 6 25.51 25.19 11.96
C VAL A 6 25.98 23.70 11.97
N TYR A 7 24.97 22.83 12.14
CA TYR A 7 24.72 21.45 11.63
C TYR A 7 25.83 20.56 11.04
N PHE A 8 25.72 19.25 11.34
CA PHE A 8 25.70 18.20 10.31
C PHE A 8 24.79 17.01 10.73
N TYR A 9 24.05 16.45 9.77
CA TYR A 9 23.37 15.15 9.87
C TYR A 9 24.25 14.07 9.20
N ASP A 10 23.92 12.78 9.36
CA ASP A 10 24.49 11.59 8.68
C ASP A 10 25.73 10.91 9.31
N VAL A 11 25.96 9.66 8.85
CA VAL A 11 27.05 8.71 9.08
C VAL A 11 27.04 7.92 10.40
N ARG A 12 26.22 6.85 10.42
CA ARG A 12 26.65 5.53 10.94
C ARG A 12 26.24 4.35 10.04
N ILE A 13 26.44 4.46 8.72
CA ILE A 13 26.58 3.27 7.87
C ILE A 13 27.94 2.62 8.16
N SER A 14 27.99 1.65 9.08
CA SER A 14 29.20 0.84 9.37
C SER A 14 28.90 -0.45 10.16
N TYR A 15 27.99 -1.31 9.69
CA TYR A 15 27.90 -2.71 10.17
C TYR A 15 27.45 -3.76 9.13
N LEU A 16 27.31 -3.40 7.85
CA LEU A 16 26.90 -4.30 6.76
C LEU A 16 27.99 -4.43 5.68
N LYS A 17 29.15 -4.96 6.06
CA LYS A 17 30.27 -5.21 5.13
C LYS A 17 31.18 -6.40 5.46
N ALA A 18 30.69 -7.34 6.27
CA ALA A 18 31.49 -8.45 6.82
C ALA A 18 30.96 -9.88 6.51
N THR A 19 29.82 -10.02 5.82
CA THR A 19 29.07 -11.30 5.78
C THR A 19 28.81 -11.86 4.38
N TYR A 20 29.45 -11.34 3.32
CA TYR A 20 29.15 -11.72 1.93
C TYR A 20 30.37 -12.13 1.07
N VAL A 21 31.39 -12.72 1.69
CA VAL A 21 32.56 -13.33 1.00
C VAL A 21 32.78 -14.80 1.43
N ALA A 22 31.95 -15.33 2.34
CA ALA A 22 32.18 -16.62 2.99
C ALA A 22 31.52 -17.86 2.31
N VAL A 23 30.77 -17.67 1.22
CA VAL A 23 29.92 -18.74 0.63
C VAL A 23 30.42 -19.25 -0.74
N ILE A 24 31.34 -18.53 -1.40
CA ILE A 24 31.90 -18.94 -2.72
C ILE A 24 33.39 -19.29 -2.62
N TRP A 25 33.76 -20.13 -1.64
CA TRP A 25 35.01 -20.91 -1.70
C TRP A 25 34.98 -22.18 -0.84
N ASN A 26 34.03 -23.10 -1.09
CA ASN A 26 34.19 -24.47 -0.57
C ASN A 26 33.58 -25.54 -1.47
N ASN A 27 34.20 -25.74 -2.65
CA ASN A 27 33.93 -26.91 -3.48
C ASN A 27 35.12 -27.25 -4.39
N LYS A 28 36.19 -27.81 -3.81
CA LYS A 28 37.22 -28.58 -4.53
C LYS A 28 38.01 -29.50 -3.60
N GLU A 29 38.51 -30.58 -4.18
CA GLU A 29 38.83 -31.85 -3.50
C GLU A 29 40.21 -31.89 -2.82
N ASN A 30 40.35 -32.87 -1.90
CA ASN A 30 41.56 -33.65 -1.59
C ASN A 30 42.95 -32.99 -1.69
N THR A 31 43.61 -32.81 -0.54
CA THR A 31 44.86 -33.55 -0.24
C THR A 31 45.25 -33.47 1.24
N GLN A 32 46.07 -34.43 1.71
CA GLN A 32 46.63 -34.46 3.06
C GLN A 32 47.99 -33.73 3.11
N ALA A 33 48.23 -32.92 4.14
CA ALA A 33 49.58 -32.58 4.63
C ALA A 33 49.51 -32.06 6.07
N SER A 34 50.64 -32.05 6.79
CA SER A 34 50.69 -31.93 8.26
C SER A 34 51.77 -30.98 8.77
N LEU A 35 51.62 -30.58 10.05
CA LEU A 35 52.64 -30.04 10.97
C LEU A 35 53.04 -28.53 10.85
N PRO A 36 53.61 -27.92 11.93
CA PRO A 36 53.36 -26.50 12.26
C PRO A 36 54.62 -25.72 12.73
N ASP A 37 54.38 -24.64 13.50
CA ASP A 37 55.28 -23.93 14.43
C ASP A 37 56.40 -23.04 13.84
N ARG A 38 56.33 -21.74 14.13
CA ARG A 38 57.32 -21.05 14.99
C ARG A 38 56.87 -19.70 15.52
N SER A 39 57.62 -19.17 16.48
CA SER A 39 57.24 -18.09 17.38
C SER A 39 58.31 -16.98 17.52
N GLN A 40 57.97 -15.94 18.28
CA GLN A 40 58.79 -14.81 18.74
C GLN A 40 59.09 -13.68 17.74
N ILE A 41 58.89 -12.43 18.19
CA ILE A 41 59.97 -11.44 18.40
C ILE A 41 59.49 -10.26 19.29
N PHE A 42 60.20 -10.07 20.41
CA PHE A 42 60.40 -8.87 21.24
C PHE A 42 59.26 -8.10 21.94
N GLN A 43 59.63 -7.55 23.11
CA GLN A 43 58.92 -6.58 23.93
C GLN A 43 59.67 -5.22 23.94
N GLU A 44 59.06 -4.22 24.60
CA GLU A 44 59.64 -3.40 25.68
C GLU A 44 59.69 -1.86 25.48
N ASN A 45 59.66 -1.15 26.63
CA ASN A 45 59.69 0.32 26.87
C ASN A 45 58.36 1.10 26.71
N SER A 46 58.04 2.07 27.59
CA SER A 46 58.55 2.37 28.95
C SER A 46 57.69 3.40 29.72
N ARG A 47 57.52 3.19 31.04
CA ARG A 47 57.43 4.20 32.15
C ARG A 47 56.66 5.53 31.91
N SER A 48 55.54 5.75 32.63
CA SER A 48 55.44 6.61 33.87
C SER A 48 55.06 8.10 33.61
N SER A 49 54.48 8.90 34.51
CA SER A 49 53.68 8.71 35.75
C SER A 49 53.31 10.10 36.36
N HIS A 50 52.22 10.21 37.16
CA HIS A 50 51.90 11.37 38.05
C HIS A 50 51.62 12.75 37.38
N SER A 51 51.03 13.78 38.03
CA SER A 51 49.96 13.83 39.06
C SER A 51 49.46 15.28 39.32
N SER A 52 48.18 15.45 39.67
CA SER A 52 47.61 16.40 40.67
C SER A 52 47.84 17.93 40.64
N ILE A 53 46.72 18.67 40.54
CA ILE A 53 46.23 19.74 41.47
C ILE A 53 47.11 20.98 41.77
N CYS A 54 46.62 22.22 41.46
CA CYS A 54 46.19 23.24 42.47
C CYS A 54 45.69 24.58 41.87
N GLN A 55 44.73 25.26 42.56
CA GLN A 55 44.48 26.73 42.71
C GLN A 55 44.37 27.66 41.45
N SER A 56 43.60 28.76 41.38
CA SER A 56 42.47 29.37 42.15
C SER A 56 41.83 30.52 41.27
N ASP A 57 40.96 31.49 41.63
CA ASP A 57 40.40 31.98 42.91
C ASP A 57 39.10 32.86 42.79
N VAL A 58 38.38 33.02 43.91
CA VAL A 58 37.57 34.19 44.41
C VAL A 58 36.62 35.01 43.49
N ARG A 59 35.28 34.84 43.65
CA ARG A 59 34.34 35.84 44.27
C ARG A 59 32.85 35.41 44.46
N ILE A 60 32.47 35.20 45.72
CA ILE A 60 31.24 35.61 46.45
C ILE A 60 29.90 35.77 45.67
N SER A 61 28.86 34.95 45.98
CA SER A 61 27.60 35.38 46.66
C SER A 61 26.57 34.24 46.92
N HIS A 62 25.55 34.54 47.73
CA HIS A 62 24.44 33.72 48.26
C HIS A 62 23.57 33.03 47.16
N GLN A 63 23.12 31.78 47.28
CA GLN A 63 22.24 31.07 48.25
C GLN A 63 20.70 31.24 48.09
N LEU A 64 20.10 30.17 47.52
CA LEU A 64 18.89 29.45 47.97
C LEU A 64 17.46 30.03 47.88
N LYS A 65 16.59 29.19 47.27
CA LYS A 65 15.12 29.04 47.39
C LYS A 65 14.21 30.08 46.71
N ALA A 66 13.19 29.57 46.04
CA ALA A 66 11.99 30.30 45.64
C ALA A 66 10.75 29.51 46.11
N VAL A 67 9.82 30.19 46.78
CA VAL A 67 8.47 29.70 47.11
C VAL A 67 7.51 30.89 46.99
N CYS A 68 6.58 30.80 46.03
CA CYS A 68 5.23 31.38 45.95
C CYS A 68 4.87 32.72 46.64
N VAL A 69 4.23 33.66 45.91
CA VAL A 69 2.91 34.31 46.21
C VAL A 69 2.71 35.69 45.53
N LEU A 70 1.66 35.78 44.69
CA LEU A 70 0.73 36.88 44.32
C LEU A 70 1.15 38.36 44.03
N MET A 71 0.76 38.81 42.83
CA MET A 71 0.02 40.05 42.44
C MET A 71 0.51 41.47 42.83
N PHE A 72 0.63 42.36 41.82
CA PHE A 72 -0.49 43.24 41.38
C PHE A 72 -0.27 43.85 39.96
N SER A 73 -1.33 44.40 39.39
CA SER A 73 -1.52 44.81 37.96
C SER A 73 -0.67 45.98 37.44
N VAL A 74 -0.23 45.88 36.17
CA VAL A 74 -0.60 46.83 35.08
C VAL A 74 -0.81 46.00 33.79
N CYS A 75 -1.86 46.27 33.02
CA CYS A 75 -2.06 45.69 31.68
C CYS A 75 -1.65 46.68 30.58
N TYR A 76 -1.00 46.19 29.52
CA TYR A 76 -0.83 46.85 28.22
C TYR A 76 -1.35 45.90 27.14
N GLY A 77 -1.87 46.42 26.03
CA GLY A 77 -2.31 45.59 24.90
C GLY A 77 -1.13 44.97 24.15
N GLU A 78 -1.41 43.90 23.41
CA GLU A 78 -0.40 43.28 22.55
C GLU A 78 -0.33 44.04 21.22
N VAL A 79 0.83 44.62 20.90
CA VAL A 79 1.03 45.43 19.70
C VAL A 79 1.58 44.55 18.58
N VAL A 80 0.75 44.28 17.58
CA VAL A 80 1.05 43.43 16.42
C VAL A 80 1.47 44.29 15.23
N GLN A 81 2.55 43.91 14.56
CA GLN A 81 3.04 44.60 13.37
C GLN A 81 2.33 44.08 12.12
N PHE A 82 1.43 44.87 11.54
CA PHE A 82 0.78 44.53 10.28
C PHE A 82 1.74 44.80 9.11
N GLN A 83 2.16 43.75 8.41
CA GLN A 83 3.12 43.81 7.31
C GLN A 83 2.42 44.00 5.95
N LEU A 84 3.08 44.72 5.04
CA LEU A 84 2.63 44.88 3.66
C LEU A 84 2.60 43.51 2.96
N SER A 85 1.40 43.01 2.70
CA SER A 85 1.16 41.76 1.97
C SER A 85 1.54 41.90 0.49
N ASP A 86 1.77 40.78 -0.21
CA ASP A 86 1.99 40.79 -1.66
C ASP A 86 0.73 41.30 -2.39
N ILE A 87 0.93 42.17 -3.38
CA ILE A 87 -0.13 42.81 -4.17
C ILE A 87 -0.14 42.35 -5.65
N GLY A 88 0.70 41.39 -6.04
CA GLY A 88 0.63 40.74 -7.35
C GLY A 88 1.99 40.31 -7.91
N GLU A 89 1.97 39.26 -8.75
CA GLU A 89 3.17 38.57 -9.24
C GLU A 89 4.31 39.51 -9.68
N GLY A 90 5.43 39.41 -8.95
CA GLY A 90 6.66 40.13 -9.25
C GLY A 90 6.63 41.63 -8.94
N ILE A 91 5.81 42.09 -7.99
CA ILE A 91 5.89 43.44 -7.40
C ILE A 91 6.63 43.33 -6.06
N ARG A 92 7.81 43.97 -5.94
CA ARG A 92 8.63 43.92 -4.71
C ARG A 92 8.61 45.23 -3.90
N GLU A 93 8.34 46.34 -4.59
CA GLU A 93 8.38 47.70 -4.07
C GLU A 93 7.14 48.47 -4.53
N VAL A 94 6.60 49.32 -3.66
CA VAL A 94 5.40 50.13 -3.89
C VAL A 94 5.59 51.51 -3.28
N HIS A 95 4.91 52.52 -3.80
CA HIS A 95 4.80 53.83 -3.16
C HIS A 95 3.47 53.96 -2.41
N ILE A 96 3.47 54.52 -1.20
CA ILE A 96 2.22 54.82 -0.50
C ILE A 96 1.63 56.11 -1.06
N LYS A 97 0.44 56.03 -1.66
CA LYS A 97 -0.21 57.14 -2.35
C LYS A 97 -1.10 57.98 -1.41
N GLU A 98 -1.78 57.34 -0.46
CA GLU A 98 -2.64 58.00 0.51
C GLU A 98 -2.85 57.09 1.75
N TRP A 99 -2.86 57.68 2.95
CA TRP A 99 -3.29 56.98 4.18
C TRP A 99 -4.73 57.37 4.51
N PHE A 100 -5.55 56.39 4.88
CA PHE A 100 -6.94 56.58 5.28
C PHE A 100 -7.14 56.56 6.81
N VAL A 101 -6.07 56.24 7.57
CA VAL A 101 -6.06 56.14 9.04
C VAL A 101 -4.86 56.88 9.63
N ASN A 102 -5.00 57.41 10.84
CA ASN A 102 -3.97 58.18 11.56
C ASN A 102 -3.50 57.43 12.81
N VAL A 103 -2.34 57.84 13.35
CA VAL A 103 -1.87 57.36 14.65
C VAL A 103 -2.83 57.81 15.75
N GLY A 104 -3.44 56.83 16.43
CA GLY A 104 -4.45 57.03 17.46
C GLY A 104 -5.85 56.57 17.06
N ASP A 105 -6.12 56.36 15.77
CA ASP A 105 -7.43 55.90 15.28
C ASP A 105 -7.67 54.42 15.62
N HIS A 106 -8.95 54.04 15.76
CA HIS A 106 -9.38 52.65 15.98
C HIS A 106 -9.91 52.08 14.67
N VAL A 107 -9.38 50.93 14.26
CA VAL A 107 -9.67 50.27 12.99
C VAL A 107 -10.27 48.89 13.24
N LYS A 108 -11.16 48.46 12.35
CA LYS A 108 -11.70 47.10 12.32
C LYS A 108 -11.14 46.28 11.18
N GLN A 109 -11.26 44.97 11.30
CA GLN A 109 -10.99 44.05 10.21
C GLN A 109 -11.77 44.47 8.94
N PHE A 110 -11.07 44.48 7.81
CA PHE A 110 -11.50 44.96 6.49
C PHE A 110 -11.65 46.49 6.30
N ASP A 111 -11.45 47.33 7.33
CA ASP A 111 -11.37 48.79 7.13
C ASP A 111 -10.13 49.17 6.28
N ALA A 112 -10.27 50.19 5.43
CA ALA A 112 -9.18 50.65 4.56
C ALA A 112 -8.10 51.41 5.35
N ILE A 113 -6.84 50.98 5.21
CA ILE A 113 -5.67 51.58 5.88
C ILE A 113 -4.97 52.59 4.96
N CYS A 114 -4.66 52.20 3.72
CA CYS A 114 -3.97 53.06 2.75
C CYS A 114 -4.20 52.60 1.30
N GLU A 115 -3.96 53.50 0.34
CA GLU A 115 -3.78 53.13 -1.06
C GLU A 115 -2.28 53.10 -1.40
N VAL A 116 -1.82 51.97 -1.94
CA VAL A 116 -0.45 51.81 -2.45
C VAL A 116 -0.46 51.75 -3.97
N GLN A 117 0.58 52.27 -4.62
CA GLN A 117 0.74 52.28 -6.07
C GLN A 117 2.04 51.57 -6.48
N SER A 118 1.90 50.65 -7.44
CA SER A 118 2.99 49.94 -8.12
C SER A 118 3.18 50.45 -9.56
N ASP A 119 4.11 49.85 -10.29
CA ASP A 119 4.30 50.04 -11.73
C ASP A 119 3.11 49.56 -12.58
N LYS A 120 2.28 48.66 -12.04
CA LYS A 120 1.18 47.98 -12.75
C LYS A 120 -0.23 48.44 -12.33
N ALA A 121 -0.43 48.73 -11.05
CA ALA A 121 -1.74 49.04 -10.47
C ALA A 121 -1.65 49.82 -9.13
N SER A 122 -2.72 50.53 -8.79
CA SER A 122 -2.98 51.01 -7.41
C SER A 122 -3.95 50.05 -6.71
N VAL A 123 -3.71 49.79 -5.42
CA VAL A 123 -4.45 48.82 -4.61
C VAL A 123 -4.69 49.41 -3.22
N THR A 124 -5.91 49.27 -2.69
CA THR A 124 -6.23 49.62 -1.30
C THR A 124 -5.89 48.46 -0.38
N ILE A 125 -5.08 48.71 0.64
CA ILE A 125 -4.77 47.77 1.71
C ILE A 125 -5.78 47.96 2.84
N THR A 126 -6.36 46.86 3.34
CA THR A 126 -7.30 46.85 4.47
C THR A 126 -6.71 46.17 5.71
N SER A 127 -7.26 46.46 6.89
CA SER A 127 -6.84 45.83 8.15
C SER A 127 -7.22 44.35 8.20
N ARG A 128 -6.36 43.54 8.83
CA ARG A 128 -6.69 42.16 9.25
C ARG A 128 -7.15 42.07 10.71
N TYR A 129 -7.06 43.14 11.48
CA TYR A 129 -7.23 43.15 12.93
C TYR A 129 -8.18 44.26 13.39
N ASP A 130 -8.94 43.98 14.44
CA ASP A 130 -9.62 44.98 15.26
C ASP A 130 -8.64 45.53 16.30
N GLY A 131 -8.48 46.85 16.37
CA GLY A 131 -7.56 47.45 17.35
C GLY A 131 -7.18 48.89 17.04
N LYS A 132 -6.22 49.42 17.80
CA LYS A 132 -5.81 50.83 17.74
C LYS A 132 -4.50 51.02 17.00
N VAL A 133 -4.47 51.92 16.02
CA VAL A 133 -3.25 52.27 15.26
C VAL A 133 -2.28 53.03 16.16
N THR A 134 -1.13 52.42 16.47
CA THR A 134 -0.11 53.00 17.36
C THR A 134 1.03 53.69 16.61
N LYS A 135 1.35 53.24 15.39
CA LYS A 135 2.44 53.80 14.58
C LYS A 135 2.29 53.47 13.09
N LEU A 136 2.48 54.45 12.21
CA LEU A 136 2.71 54.25 10.77
C LEU A 136 4.22 54.25 10.50
N HIS A 137 4.75 53.34 9.67
CA HIS A 137 6.20 53.24 9.41
C HIS A 137 6.70 54.01 8.18
N HIS A 138 5.79 54.49 7.33
CA HIS A 138 6.12 55.11 6.03
C HIS A 138 5.29 56.39 5.80
N GLU A 139 5.91 57.43 5.24
CA GLU A 139 5.23 58.67 4.82
C GLU A 139 4.55 58.52 3.45
N VAL A 140 3.74 59.50 3.04
CA VAL A 140 3.17 59.54 1.68
C VAL A 140 4.28 59.76 0.64
N ASP A 141 4.11 59.18 -0.55
CA ASP A 141 5.09 59.01 -1.63
C ASP A 141 6.34 58.18 -1.26
N ALA A 142 6.51 57.75 -0.01
CA ALA A 142 7.62 56.90 0.41
C ALA A 142 7.51 55.48 -0.16
N LEU A 143 8.67 54.86 -0.41
CA LEU A 143 8.78 53.49 -0.91
C LEU A 143 8.69 52.49 0.25
N ALA A 144 7.74 51.56 0.14
CA ALA A 144 7.56 50.41 1.02
C ALA A 144 7.89 49.12 0.27
N LEU A 145 8.36 48.11 1.01
CA LEU A 145 8.74 46.79 0.47
C LEU A 145 7.77 45.73 0.98
N VAL A 146 7.39 44.79 0.10
CA VAL A 146 6.54 43.65 0.48
C VAL A 146 7.23 42.84 1.57
N GLY A 147 6.49 42.50 2.64
CA GLY A 147 7.01 41.83 3.84
C GLY A 147 7.72 42.73 4.86
N GLN A 148 7.64 44.06 4.73
CA GLN A 148 8.04 45.01 5.79
C GLN A 148 6.82 45.49 6.61
N PRO A 149 6.99 45.89 7.88
CA PRO A 149 5.91 46.40 8.72
C PRO A 149 5.38 47.74 8.17
N LEU A 150 4.06 47.80 7.98
CA LEU A 150 3.34 48.94 7.40
C LEU A 150 2.75 49.83 8.50
N VAL A 151 2.09 49.21 9.48
CA VAL A 151 1.48 49.85 10.67
C VAL A 151 1.52 48.92 11.88
N ASP A 152 1.74 49.47 13.07
CA ASP A 152 1.67 48.75 14.35
C ASP A 152 0.28 48.96 14.99
N ILE A 153 -0.43 47.88 15.34
CA ILE A 153 -1.80 47.90 15.88
C ILE A 153 -1.83 47.25 17.27
N GLU A 154 -2.37 47.95 18.28
CA GLU A 154 -2.62 47.40 19.63
C GLU A 154 -3.97 46.66 19.64
N LEU A 155 -3.96 45.37 19.99
CA LEU A 155 -5.14 44.50 19.97
C LEU A 155 -5.97 44.58 21.26
N ASP A 156 -7.30 44.64 21.13
CA ASP A 156 -8.26 44.67 22.24
C ASP A 156 -8.59 43.26 22.81
N GLY A 157 -7.57 42.46 23.11
CA GLY A 157 -7.70 41.23 23.92
C GLY A 157 -7.35 39.91 23.23
N VAL A 158 -7.17 38.86 24.04
CA VAL A 158 -6.47 37.62 23.67
C VAL A 158 -7.40 36.55 23.10
N VAL A 159 -7.06 36.04 21.91
CA VAL A 159 -7.42 34.69 21.42
C VAL A 159 -6.17 34.08 20.75
N SER A 160 -5.97 32.77 20.87
CA SER A 160 -4.81 32.04 20.32
C SER A 160 -5.05 31.53 18.90
N ASP A 161 -4.01 31.58 18.06
CA ASP A 161 -4.04 31.07 16.68
C ASP A 161 -4.21 29.54 16.60
N GLU A 162 -5.33 29.09 16.04
CA GLU A 162 -5.43 27.85 15.25
C GLU A 162 -5.91 28.25 13.85
N VAL A 163 -5.21 27.79 12.80
CA VAL A 163 -5.47 28.21 11.41
C VAL A 163 -5.71 26.97 10.54
N GLU A 164 -6.99 26.65 10.32
CA GLU A 164 -7.42 25.83 9.18
C GLU A 164 -8.19 26.71 8.18
N ASP A 165 -7.92 26.47 6.89
CA ASP A 165 -8.39 27.29 5.77
C ASP A 165 -9.70 26.71 5.19
N VAL A 166 -10.78 27.48 5.22
CA VAL A 166 -12.12 27.04 4.78
C VAL A 166 -12.58 27.88 3.59
N GLN A 167 -12.89 27.19 2.49
CA GLN A 167 -13.23 27.80 1.21
C GLN A 167 -14.56 28.56 1.23
N ASP A 168 -14.59 29.70 0.53
CA ASP A 168 -15.80 30.47 0.22
C ASP A 168 -16.74 29.67 -0.71
N SER A 169 -18.06 29.76 -0.48
CA SER A 169 -19.09 29.09 -1.27
C SER A 169 -20.32 29.97 -1.44
N SER A 170 -20.41 30.68 -2.57
CA SER A 170 -21.43 31.70 -2.83
C SER A 170 -22.79 31.14 -3.29
N SER A 171 -23.86 31.45 -2.53
CA SER A 171 -25.27 31.43 -2.98
C SER A 171 -26.08 32.37 -2.05
N SER A 172 -27.18 33.05 -2.42
CA SER A 172 -28.02 33.02 -3.63
C SER A 172 -28.77 34.38 -3.82
N SER A 173 -29.51 34.52 -4.94
CA SER A 173 -30.69 35.39 -5.23
C SER A 173 -31.35 36.19 -4.07
N SER A 174 -31.97 37.38 -4.26
CA SER A 174 -32.15 38.34 -5.40
C SER A 174 -32.85 39.63 -4.83
N SER A 175 -33.57 40.57 -5.49
CA SER A 175 -34.13 40.83 -6.84
C SER A 175 -34.73 42.27 -6.90
N SER A 176 -35.08 42.80 -8.09
CA SER A 176 -36.00 43.96 -8.38
C SER A 176 -35.61 45.37 -7.86
N SER A 177 -35.99 46.51 -8.46
CA SER A 177 -36.53 46.88 -9.80
C SER A 177 -36.66 48.42 -9.93
N GLU A 178 -36.40 49.00 -11.11
CA GLU A 178 -36.93 50.33 -11.60
C GLU A 178 -36.53 51.61 -10.78
N ASP A 179 -36.47 52.85 -11.28
CA ASP A 179 -36.71 53.43 -12.64
C ASP A 179 -35.85 54.72 -12.94
N GLU A 180 -36.22 55.52 -13.96
CA GLU A 180 -35.42 56.57 -14.66
C GLU A 180 -35.03 57.92 -13.99
N ASP A 181 -34.07 58.58 -14.67
CA ASP A 181 -33.87 60.03 -15.00
C ASP A 181 -33.13 61.06 -14.07
N VAL A 182 -31.82 61.20 -14.34
CA VAL A 182 -31.07 62.44 -14.71
C VAL A 182 -31.39 63.79 -14.04
N GLN A 183 -30.34 64.42 -13.46
CA GLN A 183 -29.88 65.76 -13.91
C GLN A 183 -28.34 65.93 -13.85
N VAL A 184 -27.84 66.58 -14.90
CA VAL A 184 -26.44 66.64 -15.39
C VAL A 184 -25.50 67.54 -14.56
N THR A 185 -24.22 67.12 -14.38
CA THR A 185 -23.09 68.06 -14.51
C THR A 185 -21.74 67.40 -14.88
N LYS A 186 -21.26 67.69 -16.11
CA LYS A 186 -19.85 67.63 -16.59
C LYS A 186 -18.94 66.47 -16.13
N GLN A 187 -19.10 65.29 -16.76
CA GLN A 187 -18.02 64.28 -16.79
C GLN A 187 -16.89 64.68 -17.77
N ARG A 188 -15.64 64.30 -17.46
CA ARG A 188 -14.54 64.26 -18.44
C ARG A 188 -14.66 62.98 -19.26
N HIS A 189 -14.86 63.07 -20.59
CA HIS A 189 -14.90 61.89 -21.45
C HIS A 189 -13.59 61.09 -21.41
N LYS A 190 -13.67 59.84 -20.94
CA LYS A 190 -12.52 58.93 -20.78
C LYS A 190 -12.16 58.28 -22.12
N VAL A 191 -11.24 58.90 -22.88
CA VAL A 191 -10.80 58.39 -24.19
C VAL A 191 -10.27 56.95 -24.06
N LEU A 192 -10.93 56.04 -24.78
CA LEU A 192 -10.58 54.62 -24.88
C LEU A 192 -9.32 54.48 -25.73
N THR A 193 -8.20 54.14 -25.09
CA THR A 193 -6.93 53.84 -25.74
C THR A 193 -5.99 53.08 -24.80
N THR A 194 -5.10 52.26 -25.35
CA THR A 194 -4.16 51.40 -24.59
C THR A 194 -2.96 52.19 -24.06
N PRO A 195 -2.26 51.72 -23.00
CA PRO A 195 -1.19 52.48 -22.36
C PRO A 195 -0.05 52.87 -23.31
N ALA A 196 0.35 51.99 -24.24
CA ALA A 196 1.40 52.28 -25.22
C ALA A 196 1.04 53.44 -26.18
N VAL A 197 -0.23 53.51 -26.60
CA VAL A 197 -0.73 54.60 -27.45
C VAL A 197 -0.83 55.91 -26.65
N ARG A 198 -1.24 55.81 -25.38
CA ARG A 198 -1.25 56.92 -24.41
C ARG A 198 0.14 57.50 -24.15
N LYS A 199 1.18 56.66 -24.11
CA LYS A 199 2.60 57.06 -24.01
C LYS A 199 3.08 57.78 -25.28
N ILE A 200 2.82 57.23 -26.46
CA ILE A 200 3.22 57.85 -27.75
C ILE A 200 2.54 59.23 -27.92
N ALA A 201 1.28 59.39 -27.51
CA ALA A 201 0.62 60.70 -27.47
C ALA A 201 1.37 61.70 -26.59
N MET A 202 1.74 61.30 -25.37
CA MET A 202 2.45 62.16 -24.42
C MET A 202 3.85 62.56 -24.90
N GLU A 203 4.61 61.59 -25.45
CA GLU A 203 5.95 61.83 -26.02
C GLU A 203 5.91 62.82 -27.19
N ASN A 204 4.84 62.79 -28.00
CA ASN A 204 4.63 63.70 -29.13
C ASN A 204 3.76 64.93 -28.79
N LYS A 205 3.40 65.12 -27.51
CA LYS A 205 2.56 66.22 -27.00
C LYS A 205 1.18 66.35 -27.67
N ILE A 206 0.61 65.24 -28.14
CA ILE A 206 -0.72 65.19 -28.77
C ILE A 206 -1.80 64.99 -27.70
N ASN A 207 -2.84 65.80 -27.76
CA ASN A 207 -4.04 65.62 -26.97
C ASN A 207 -4.92 64.50 -27.58
N LEU A 208 -5.15 63.44 -26.81
CA LEU A 208 -5.91 62.26 -27.24
C LEU A 208 -7.38 62.53 -27.55
N SER A 209 -7.93 63.66 -27.10
CA SER A 209 -9.29 64.09 -27.47
C SER A 209 -9.41 64.51 -28.93
N ASP A 210 -8.30 64.93 -29.56
CA ASP A 210 -8.30 65.52 -30.90
C ASP A 210 -7.98 64.46 -31.99
N VAL A 211 -7.62 63.24 -31.59
CA VAL A 211 -7.32 62.11 -32.47
C VAL A 211 -8.56 61.23 -32.61
N LYS A 212 -9.12 61.15 -33.82
CA LYS A 212 -10.29 60.30 -34.11
C LYS A 212 -9.89 58.82 -34.13
N GLY A 213 -10.30 58.06 -33.11
CA GLY A 213 -10.02 56.62 -33.03
C GLY A 213 -10.76 55.81 -34.09
N THR A 214 -10.04 54.88 -34.74
CA THR A 214 -10.60 53.96 -35.75
C THR A 214 -10.82 52.54 -35.23
N GLY A 215 -10.30 52.21 -34.05
CA GLY A 215 -10.45 50.91 -33.43
C GLY A 215 -11.88 50.61 -32.94
N LYS A 216 -12.14 49.32 -32.69
CA LYS A 216 -13.42 48.83 -32.16
C LYS A 216 -13.86 49.66 -30.94
N ASP A 217 -15.15 49.99 -30.90
CA ASP A 217 -15.78 50.80 -29.85
C ASP A 217 -15.20 52.23 -29.72
N GLY A 218 -14.71 52.80 -30.83
CA GLY A 218 -14.18 54.16 -30.91
C GLY A 218 -12.76 54.33 -30.33
N ARG A 219 -12.03 53.22 -30.18
CA ARG A 219 -10.71 53.19 -29.53
C ARG A 219 -9.63 53.83 -30.40
N VAL A 220 -8.85 54.76 -29.83
CA VAL A 220 -7.67 55.33 -30.50
C VAL A 220 -6.54 54.30 -30.52
N LEU A 221 -6.05 53.98 -31.71
CA LEU A 221 -4.95 53.06 -31.99
C LEU A 221 -3.63 53.80 -32.22
N LYS A 222 -2.52 53.04 -32.28
CA LYS A 222 -1.19 53.59 -32.60
C LYS A 222 -1.17 54.23 -33.99
N GLU A 223 -1.88 53.61 -34.93
CA GLU A 223 -2.05 54.06 -36.31
C GLU A 223 -2.73 55.43 -36.38
N ASP A 224 -3.77 55.65 -35.58
CA ASP A 224 -4.50 56.93 -35.57
C ASP A 224 -3.59 58.11 -35.16
N ILE A 225 -2.70 57.90 -34.18
CA ILE A 225 -1.73 58.92 -33.77
C ILE A 225 -0.66 59.15 -34.84
N LEU A 226 -0.17 58.08 -35.48
CA LEU A 226 0.80 58.21 -36.57
C LEU A 226 0.20 58.91 -37.80
N ASN A 227 -1.08 58.66 -38.09
CA ASN A 227 -1.82 59.33 -39.16
C ASN A 227 -2.12 60.80 -38.81
N TYR A 228 -2.42 61.11 -37.53
CA TYR A 228 -2.55 62.48 -37.03
C TYR A 228 -1.22 63.25 -37.10
N LEU A 229 -0.09 62.58 -36.85
CA LEU A 229 1.27 63.14 -37.06
C LEU A 229 1.63 63.31 -38.54
N ALA A 230 1.15 62.42 -39.42
CA ALA A 230 1.44 62.46 -40.87
C ALA A 230 0.60 63.48 -41.64
N GLY A 231 -0.63 63.76 -41.17
CA GLY A 231 -1.33 65.03 -41.40
C GLY A 231 -1.76 65.37 -42.84
N ASP A 232 -2.71 64.63 -43.43
CA ASP A 232 -3.57 65.19 -44.49
C ASP A 232 -5.03 64.67 -44.45
N ARG A 233 -5.91 65.28 -45.26
CA ARG A 233 -7.34 65.48 -44.97
C ARG A 233 -8.32 64.59 -45.79
N GLY A 234 -8.33 63.30 -45.48
CA GLY A 234 -9.50 62.43 -45.61
C GLY A 234 -10.02 62.06 -47.02
N LEU A 235 -11.30 61.63 -47.06
CA LEU A 235 -12.09 61.11 -48.20
C LEU A 235 -11.76 59.68 -48.72
N LYS A 236 -12.75 58.77 -48.53
CA LYS A 236 -13.23 57.73 -49.49
C LYS A 236 -12.27 56.57 -49.86
N GLU A 237 -12.72 55.36 -50.25
CA GLU A 237 -14.02 54.66 -50.14
C GLU A 237 -13.78 53.12 -50.18
N GLU A 238 -14.83 52.31 -50.30
CA GLU A 238 -14.77 50.84 -50.37
C GLU A 238 -14.02 50.27 -51.61
N ILE A 239 -13.66 48.98 -51.56
CA ILE A 239 -14.01 47.97 -52.59
C ILE A 239 -13.70 46.54 -52.10
N LYS A 240 -14.50 45.55 -52.54
CA LYS A 240 -14.36 44.10 -52.25
C LYS A 240 -13.85 43.32 -53.50
N PRO A 241 -13.43 42.04 -53.37
CA PRO A 241 -12.41 41.44 -54.27
C PRO A 241 -12.93 40.69 -55.49
N PRO A 242 -12.04 40.38 -56.47
CA PRO A 242 -12.23 39.32 -57.46
C PRO A 242 -11.16 38.19 -57.40
N PRO A 243 -11.55 36.90 -57.47
CA PRO A 243 -10.71 35.77 -57.88
C PRO A 243 -10.99 35.38 -59.36
N PRO A 244 -10.46 34.27 -59.91
CA PRO A 244 -9.06 33.78 -59.91
C PRO A 244 -8.50 33.65 -61.37
N SER A 245 -7.23 33.28 -61.54
CA SER A 245 -6.59 33.11 -62.87
C SER A 245 -6.13 31.65 -63.16
N PRO A 246 -6.28 31.14 -64.41
CA PRO A 246 -5.71 29.84 -64.80
C PRO A 246 -4.84 29.84 -66.09
N GLN A 247 -3.99 28.80 -66.21
CA GLN A 247 -3.33 28.23 -67.42
C GLN A 247 -1.98 28.79 -67.98
N VAL A 248 -0.87 28.11 -67.62
CA VAL A 248 0.11 27.37 -68.48
C VAL A 248 0.45 27.88 -69.92
N GLY A 249 1.76 28.02 -70.27
CA GLY A 249 2.17 28.19 -71.71
C GLY A 249 3.64 28.38 -72.18
N LYS A 250 4.57 27.43 -71.95
CA LYS A 250 5.70 26.99 -72.85
C LYS A 250 6.63 27.95 -73.70
N VAL A 251 7.96 27.77 -73.50
CA VAL A 251 9.04 27.36 -74.49
C VAL A 251 9.99 28.36 -75.26
N ALA A 252 11.30 28.04 -75.19
CA ALA A 252 12.46 28.25 -76.13
C ALA A 252 13.25 29.59 -76.25
N ALA A 253 14.49 29.47 -76.78
CA ALA A 253 15.56 30.50 -76.98
C ALA A 253 16.34 30.25 -78.31
N PRO A 254 17.31 31.12 -78.73
CA PRO A 254 18.70 30.64 -78.93
C PRO A 254 19.88 31.68 -78.84
N SER A 255 21.12 31.17 -78.68
CA SER A 255 22.48 31.54 -79.25
C SER A 255 22.93 33.00 -79.58
N ALA A 256 24.22 33.40 -79.66
CA ALA A 256 25.57 32.92 -79.22
C ALA A 256 26.69 33.97 -79.60
N VAL A 257 28.01 33.68 -79.39
CA VAL A 257 29.29 34.28 -79.96
C VAL A 257 30.34 34.84 -78.93
N GLN A 258 31.65 34.79 -79.28
CA GLN A 258 32.89 35.28 -78.60
C GLN A 258 33.93 35.76 -79.68
N PRO A 259 35.26 36.03 -79.48
CA PRO A 259 36.14 36.16 -78.27
C PRO A 259 37.19 37.34 -78.30
N SER A 260 37.99 37.53 -77.22
CA SER A 260 39.44 37.96 -77.25
C SER A 260 40.07 38.11 -75.84
N THR A 261 41.42 38.13 -75.74
CA THR A 261 42.27 38.22 -74.51
C THR A 261 43.65 38.86 -74.88
N PRO A 262 44.65 39.16 -73.99
CA PRO A 262 44.80 38.83 -72.56
C PRO A 262 45.38 39.91 -71.57
N LYS A 263 45.15 39.65 -70.27
CA LYS A 263 45.94 39.85 -69.00
C LYS A 263 47.23 40.73 -68.92
N PRO A 264 47.71 41.13 -67.70
CA PRO A 264 47.14 40.96 -66.34
C PRO A 264 47.26 42.15 -65.34
N SER A 265 46.30 42.27 -64.40
CA SER A 265 46.56 42.73 -63.01
C SER A 265 45.40 42.39 -62.05
N VAL A 266 45.70 42.37 -60.74
CA VAL A 266 44.88 42.08 -59.53
C VAL A 266 43.34 41.96 -59.70
N PRO A 267 42.71 40.83 -59.29
CA PRO A 267 41.26 40.65 -59.32
C PRO A 267 40.53 41.12 -58.04
N PRO A 268 39.34 41.75 -58.12
CA PRO A 268 38.42 41.90 -56.99
C PRO A 268 37.78 40.56 -56.60
N PRO A 269 37.20 40.42 -55.38
CA PRO A 269 36.63 39.16 -54.91
C PRO A 269 35.49 38.67 -55.81
N ARG A 270 35.70 37.48 -56.39
CA ARG A 270 34.76 36.84 -57.32
C ARG A 270 33.51 36.41 -56.55
N ARG A 271 32.32 36.92 -56.91
CA ARG A 271 31.04 36.30 -56.52
C ARG A 271 31.12 34.82 -56.88
N ALA A 272 30.91 33.94 -55.90
CA ALA A 272 30.76 32.51 -56.18
C ALA A 272 29.55 32.31 -57.12
N PRO A 273 29.59 31.33 -58.04
CA PRO A 273 28.37 30.85 -58.67
C PRO A 273 27.36 30.42 -57.59
N PRO A 274 26.04 30.54 -57.81
CA PRO A 274 25.10 29.77 -57.00
C PRO A 274 25.51 28.30 -57.11
N ALA A 275 25.72 27.65 -55.96
CA ALA A 275 26.10 26.24 -55.96
C ALA A 275 24.96 25.44 -56.59
N ALA A 276 25.24 24.74 -57.69
CA ALA A 276 24.31 23.77 -58.22
C ALA A 276 24.04 22.71 -57.13
N PRO A 277 22.77 22.33 -56.87
CA PRO A 277 22.47 21.37 -55.83
C PRO A 277 23.19 20.05 -56.11
N VAL A 278 23.75 19.44 -55.06
CA VAL A 278 24.50 18.18 -55.15
C VAL A 278 23.52 17.00 -55.13
N GLY A 279 22.70 16.91 -56.17
CA GLY A 279 21.68 15.88 -56.34
C GLY A 279 20.54 16.30 -57.28
N GLU A 280 19.73 15.33 -57.69
CA GLU A 280 18.47 15.53 -58.42
C GLU A 280 17.27 15.46 -57.45
N ASP A 281 16.22 16.24 -57.72
CA ASP A 281 15.00 16.24 -56.90
C ASP A 281 14.23 14.92 -57.01
N ARG A 282 14.26 14.10 -55.95
CA ARG A 282 13.60 12.79 -55.90
C ARG A 282 12.23 12.85 -55.21
N LYS A 283 11.17 12.50 -55.96
CA LYS A 283 9.79 12.43 -55.45
C LYS A 283 9.45 11.04 -54.91
N GLU A 284 9.22 10.92 -53.60
CA GLU A 284 8.63 9.72 -52.96
C GLU A 284 7.11 9.84 -52.80
N VAL A 285 6.41 8.70 -52.68
CA VAL A 285 4.99 8.64 -52.31
C VAL A 285 4.87 8.24 -50.84
N ILE A 286 4.22 9.09 -50.04
CA ILE A 286 3.97 8.84 -48.61
C ILE A 286 3.01 7.65 -48.45
N LYS A 287 3.47 6.60 -47.75
CA LYS A 287 2.76 5.33 -47.50
C LYS A 287 2.93 4.90 -46.03
N GLY A 288 2.16 3.90 -45.60
CA GLY A 288 2.29 3.27 -44.27
C GLY A 288 2.20 4.27 -43.11
N ILE A 289 3.07 4.09 -42.10
CA ILE A 289 3.14 4.92 -40.89
C ILE A 289 3.27 6.40 -41.23
N ARG A 290 4.11 6.78 -42.21
CA ARG A 290 4.24 8.19 -42.65
C ARG A 290 2.91 8.80 -43.13
N LYS A 291 2.01 8.00 -43.71
CA LYS A 291 0.67 8.48 -44.13
C LYS A 291 -0.29 8.63 -42.93
N ALA A 292 -0.22 7.73 -41.95
CA ALA A 292 -0.97 7.86 -40.70
C ALA A 292 -0.52 9.11 -39.91
N MET A 293 0.79 9.32 -39.79
CA MET A 293 1.38 10.52 -39.17
C MET A 293 0.91 11.82 -39.82
N VAL A 294 0.85 11.88 -41.16
CA VAL A 294 0.30 13.06 -41.87
C VAL A 294 -1.16 13.32 -41.49
N LYS A 295 -2.01 12.28 -41.35
CA LYS A 295 -3.38 12.44 -40.86
C LYS A 295 -3.39 13.02 -39.44
N THR A 296 -2.77 12.32 -38.48
CA THR A 296 -2.82 12.66 -37.06
C THR A 296 -2.21 14.04 -36.75
N MET A 297 -1.12 14.42 -37.43
CA MET A 297 -0.52 15.75 -37.27
C MET A 297 -1.34 16.86 -37.93
N THR A 298 -2.08 16.57 -39.02
CA THR A 298 -3.05 17.52 -39.59
C THR A 298 -4.24 17.73 -38.66
N GLU A 299 -4.70 16.68 -37.98
CA GLU A 299 -5.75 16.77 -36.95
C GLU A 299 -5.27 17.57 -35.73
N ALA A 300 -4.07 17.27 -35.22
CA ALA A 300 -3.47 17.98 -34.09
C ALA A 300 -3.19 19.47 -34.35
N ASN A 301 -2.83 19.85 -35.58
CA ASN A 301 -2.59 21.24 -35.97
C ASN A 301 -3.85 22.14 -35.83
N ASN A 302 -5.04 21.56 -35.68
CA ASN A 302 -6.28 22.32 -35.42
C ASN A 302 -6.56 22.54 -33.93
N ILE A 303 -5.70 22.03 -33.02
CA ILE A 303 -5.85 22.20 -31.57
C ILE A 303 -5.05 23.42 -31.09
N PRO A 304 -5.69 24.46 -30.53
CA PRO A 304 -5.01 25.59 -29.90
C PRO A 304 -4.12 25.11 -28.74
N THR A 305 -2.81 25.01 -29.01
CA THR A 305 -1.85 24.40 -28.09
C THR A 305 -1.15 25.46 -27.24
N PHE A 306 -1.33 25.39 -25.92
CA PHE A 306 -0.51 26.09 -24.93
C PHE A 306 0.74 25.25 -24.62
N GLY A 307 1.85 25.89 -24.23
CA GLY A 307 3.09 25.23 -23.82
C GLY A 307 3.66 25.77 -22.50
N TYR A 308 4.22 24.88 -21.68
CA TYR A 308 4.88 25.18 -20.39
C TYR A 308 6.25 24.49 -20.34
N ASP A 309 7.32 25.24 -20.09
CA ASP A 309 8.71 24.77 -20.10
C ASP A 309 9.36 25.00 -18.71
N ASP A 310 10.09 24.02 -18.18
CA ASP A 310 10.76 24.09 -16.85
C ASP A 310 12.07 23.24 -16.81
N GLU A 311 12.85 23.38 -15.74
CA GLU A 311 14.00 22.53 -15.38
C GLU A 311 13.71 21.71 -14.10
N VAL A 312 14.27 20.49 -14.01
CA VAL A 312 14.13 19.56 -12.88
C VAL A 312 15.50 19.13 -12.37
N ASP A 313 15.74 19.16 -11.05
CA ASP A 313 16.95 18.57 -10.43
C ASP A 313 16.82 17.03 -10.29
N MET A 314 17.38 16.32 -11.25
CA MET A 314 17.39 14.85 -11.28
C MET A 314 18.45 14.23 -10.35
N SER A 315 19.22 15.00 -9.56
CA SER A 315 20.40 14.48 -8.86
C SER A 315 20.09 13.35 -7.87
N ARG A 316 19.07 13.52 -7.03
CA ARG A 316 18.62 12.47 -6.08
C ARG A 316 18.09 11.22 -6.82
N LEU A 317 17.49 11.40 -8.00
CA LEU A 317 17.03 10.28 -8.84
C LEU A 317 18.19 9.59 -9.58
N VAL A 318 19.24 10.32 -9.94
CA VAL A 318 20.49 9.75 -10.50
C VAL A 318 21.19 8.88 -9.45
N GLU A 319 21.24 9.34 -8.20
CA GLU A 319 21.74 8.59 -7.05
C GLU A 319 20.90 7.32 -6.82
N LEU A 320 19.60 7.45 -6.53
CA LEU A 320 18.69 6.33 -6.28
C LEU A 320 18.66 5.29 -7.42
N ARG A 321 18.69 5.74 -8.68
CA ARG A 321 18.73 4.81 -9.82
C ARG A 321 20.05 4.02 -9.87
N ASN A 322 21.18 4.60 -9.48
CA ASN A 322 22.45 3.88 -9.50
C ASN A 322 22.43 2.71 -8.50
N ASP A 323 21.87 2.92 -7.30
CA ASP A 323 21.71 1.88 -6.29
C ASP A 323 20.76 0.77 -6.77
N ILE A 324 19.55 1.14 -7.21
CA ILE A 324 18.54 0.19 -7.71
C ILE A 324 19.07 -0.59 -8.93
N LYS A 325 19.84 0.06 -9.82
CA LYS A 325 20.41 -0.59 -11.01
C LYS A 325 21.31 -1.78 -10.66
N VAL A 326 21.99 -1.79 -9.51
CA VAL A 326 22.78 -2.95 -9.06
C VAL A 326 21.86 -4.17 -8.95
N VAL A 327 20.82 -4.05 -8.12
CA VAL A 327 19.84 -5.11 -7.84
C VAL A 327 19.10 -5.55 -9.11
N THR A 328 18.61 -4.61 -9.94
CA THR A 328 17.84 -4.99 -11.13
C THR A 328 18.68 -5.60 -12.24
N THR A 329 20.00 -5.41 -12.24
CA THR A 329 20.91 -6.05 -13.21
C THR A 329 21.04 -7.54 -12.89
N GLU A 330 21.06 -7.93 -11.61
CA GLU A 330 21.01 -9.34 -11.17
C GLU A 330 19.68 -10.00 -11.56
N MET A 331 18.58 -9.23 -11.54
CA MET A 331 17.25 -9.63 -12.05
C MET A 331 17.11 -9.58 -13.59
N GLY A 332 18.20 -9.28 -14.32
CA GLY A 332 18.22 -9.27 -15.79
C GLY A 332 17.49 -8.09 -16.46
N ILE A 333 17.06 -7.07 -15.71
CA ILE A 333 16.22 -5.96 -16.22
C ILE A 333 17.00 -4.66 -16.32
N LYS A 334 17.00 -4.08 -17.53
CA LYS A 334 17.65 -2.79 -17.83
C LYS A 334 16.80 -1.62 -17.31
N PHE A 335 17.15 -1.11 -16.14
CA PHE A 335 16.48 0.05 -15.54
C PHE A 335 16.91 1.39 -16.17
N SER A 336 15.96 2.25 -16.52
CA SER A 336 16.19 3.62 -17.03
C SER A 336 15.54 4.66 -16.10
N TYR A 337 15.51 5.94 -16.48
CA TYR A 337 14.78 6.98 -15.73
C TYR A 337 13.27 7.00 -16.05
N MET A 338 12.87 6.48 -17.22
CA MET A 338 11.48 6.51 -17.68
C MET A 338 10.46 5.85 -16.73
N PRO A 339 10.76 4.75 -16.01
CA PRO A 339 9.78 4.14 -15.10
C PRO A 339 9.39 5.06 -13.94
N PHE A 340 10.35 5.78 -13.36
CA PHE A 340 10.09 6.79 -12.34
C PHE A 340 9.28 7.96 -12.91
N ILE A 341 9.68 8.46 -14.08
CA ILE A 341 9.00 9.56 -14.78
C ILE A 341 7.54 9.23 -15.09
N ILE A 342 7.26 8.02 -15.60
CA ILE A 342 5.90 7.55 -15.89
C ILE A 342 5.10 7.39 -14.60
N LYS A 343 5.69 6.85 -13.53
CA LYS A 343 4.97 6.70 -12.26
C LYS A 343 4.69 8.04 -11.60
N ALA A 344 5.63 8.99 -11.65
CA ALA A 344 5.43 10.37 -11.19
C ALA A 344 4.34 11.09 -12.00
N VAL A 345 4.29 10.91 -13.33
CA VAL A 345 3.17 11.40 -14.16
C VAL A 345 1.88 10.76 -13.68
N SER A 346 1.86 9.45 -13.48
CA SER A 346 0.66 8.73 -13.07
C SER A 346 0.15 9.13 -11.67
N LEU A 347 1.02 9.53 -10.76
CA LEU A 347 0.66 10.11 -9.46
C LEU A 347 0.11 11.54 -9.64
N ALA A 348 0.80 12.41 -10.40
CA ALA A 348 0.34 13.78 -10.62
C ALA A 348 -0.97 13.87 -11.43
N LEU A 349 -1.23 12.92 -12.33
CA LEU A 349 -2.52 12.80 -13.05
C LEU A 349 -3.68 12.37 -12.14
N HIS A 350 -3.40 11.80 -10.95
CA HIS A 350 -4.45 11.47 -9.98
C HIS A 350 -5.04 12.74 -9.35
N GLU A 351 -4.18 13.71 -9.02
CA GLU A 351 -4.56 15.02 -8.48
C GLU A 351 -5.06 15.98 -9.58
N TYR A 352 -4.61 15.81 -10.82
CA TYR A 352 -4.99 16.65 -11.97
C TYR A 352 -5.66 15.82 -13.11
N PRO A 353 -6.82 15.18 -12.85
CA PRO A 353 -7.43 14.21 -13.78
C PRO A 353 -7.93 14.83 -15.09
N ILE A 354 -8.10 16.16 -15.18
CA ILE A 354 -8.40 16.87 -16.44
C ILE A 354 -7.30 16.72 -17.48
N LEU A 355 -6.04 16.51 -17.06
CA LEU A 355 -4.93 16.25 -17.98
C LEU A 355 -4.96 14.82 -18.53
N ASN A 356 -5.66 13.89 -17.85
CA ASN A 356 -5.91 12.52 -18.32
C ASN A 356 -7.34 12.38 -18.90
N SER A 357 -7.76 13.34 -19.73
CA SER A 357 -9.08 13.33 -20.41
C SER A 357 -8.97 13.21 -21.93
N SER A 358 -10.12 13.10 -22.61
CA SER A 358 -10.23 13.26 -24.06
C SER A 358 -11.45 14.11 -24.42
N VAL A 359 -11.32 15.00 -25.39
CA VAL A 359 -12.45 15.74 -25.97
C VAL A 359 -13.06 14.99 -27.15
N ASP A 360 -14.33 15.28 -27.46
CA ASP A 360 -14.96 14.88 -28.72
C ASP A 360 -14.54 15.80 -29.89
N SER A 361 -15.00 15.49 -31.10
CA SER A 361 -14.59 16.21 -32.32
C SER A 361 -15.14 17.64 -32.41
N THR A 362 -16.19 17.97 -31.66
CA THR A 362 -16.74 19.33 -31.54
C THR A 362 -16.13 20.11 -30.37
N CYS A 363 -15.47 19.44 -29.43
CA CYS A 363 -14.97 19.99 -28.16
C CYS A 363 -16.10 20.47 -27.24
N GLU A 364 -17.25 19.79 -27.28
CA GLU A 364 -18.43 20.05 -26.46
C GLU A 364 -18.46 19.15 -25.21
N ASN A 365 -17.85 17.95 -25.27
CA ASN A 365 -17.83 17.00 -24.16
C ASN A 365 -16.40 16.59 -23.76
N ILE A 366 -16.08 16.73 -22.46
CA ILE A 366 -14.81 16.27 -21.87
C ILE A 366 -15.03 14.91 -21.20
N THR A 367 -14.30 13.88 -21.65
CA THR A 367 -14.33 12.54 -21.04
C THR A 367 -13.06 12.29 -20.24
N TYR A 368 -13.13 12.46 -18.91
CA TYR A 368 -12.11 12.04 -17.95
C TYR A 368 -11.84 10.53 -18.04
N LYS A 369 -10.59 10.09 -17.92
CA LYS A 369 -10.21 8.67 -17.98
C LYS A 369 -9.68 8.21 -16.61
N ALA A 370 -10.35 7.23 -16.01
CA ALA A 370 -9.85 6.59 -14.79
C ALA A 370 -8.58 5.75 -15.04
N ALA A 371 -8.41 5.20 -16.25
CA ALA A 371 -7.20 4.48 -16.64
C ALA A 371 -6.11 5.45 -17.10
N HIS A 372 -4.98 5.49 -16.38
CA HIS A 372 -3.77 6.18 -16.81
C HIS A 372 -2.99 5.28 -17.79
N ASN A 373 -3.17 5.46 -19.10
CA ASN A 373 -2.48 4.71 -20.15
C ASN A 373 -1.44 5.61 -20.82
N ILE A 374 -0.18 5.52 -20.39
CA ILE A 374 0.84 6.51 -20.73
C ILE A 374 1.56 6.14 -22.03
N GLY A 375 1.30 6.90 -23.10
CA GLY A 375 1.96 6.79 -24.40
C GLY A 375 3.42 7.20 -24.34
N ILE A 376 4.31 6.38 -24.91
CA ILE A 376 5.75 6.67 -24.99
C ILE A 376 6.15 6.72 -26.46
N ALA A 377 6.58 7.88 -26.93
CA ALA A 377 7.09 8.02 -28.28
C ALA A 377 8.42 7.26 -28.44
N MET A 378 8.45 6.30 -29.36
CA MET A 378 9.60 5.45 -29.68
C MET A 378 9.96 5.58 -31.15
N ASP A 379 11.22 5.91 -31.43
CA ASP A 379 11.79 5.82 -32.77
C ASP A 379 12.10 4.35 -33.09
N THR A 380 11.67 3.89 -34.27
CA THR A 380 11.82 2.49 -34.72
C THR A 380 12.16 2.44 -36.21
N PRO A 381 12.67 1.32 -36.75
CA PRO A 381 13.11 1.24 -38.16
C PRO A 381 12.05 1.61 -39.20
N ASP A 382 10.76 1.40 -38.90
CA ASP A 382 9.62 1.75 -39.78
C ASP A 382 9.09 3.18 -39.56
N GLY A 383 9.52 3.85 -38.49
CA GLY A 383 9.18 5.23 -38.14
C GLY A 383 8.85 5.46 -36.66
N LEU A 384 8.51 6.71 -36.33
CA LEU A 384 8.04 7.11 -35.01
C LEU A 384 6.65 6.53 -34.71
N ILE A 385 6.52 5.85 -33.57
CA ILE A 385 5.27 5.27 -33.07
C ILE A 385 5.13 5.51 -31.57
N VAL A 386 3.89 5.43 -31.05
CA VAL A 386 3.56 5.72 -29.64
C VAL A 386 2.83 4.53 -29.00
N PRO A 387 3.53 3.43 -28.66
CA PRO A 387 2.97 2.41 -27.78
C PRO A 387 2.71 2.99 -26.38
N ASN A 388 1.68 2.50 -25.68
CA ASN A 388 1.33 3.01 -24.35
C ASN A 388 1.39 1.94 -23.24
N VAL A 389 1.95 2.32 -22.10
CA VAL A 389 1.98 1.51 -20.86
C VAL A 389 0.59 1.55 -20.25
N LYS A 390 -0.12 0.42 -20.31
CA LYS A 390 -1.48 0.29 -19.77
C LYS A 390 -1.49 0.39 -18.24
N ASN A 391 -2.49 1.10 -17.71
CA ASN A 391 -2.78 1.19 -16.28
C ASN A 391 -1.55 1.53 -15.40
N ALA A 392 -0.74 2.52 -15.79
CA ALA A 392 0.45 2.93 -15.04
C ALA A 392 0.17 3.37 -13.58
N HIS A 393 -1.09 3.65 -13.25
CA HIS A 393 -1.55 3.90 -11.89
C HIS A 393 -1.54 2.64 -11.02
N SER A 394 -1.84 1.46 -11.59
CA SER A 394 -1.80 0.18 -10.89
C SER A 394 -0.46 -0.54 -10.97
N LEU A 395 0.39 -0.25 -11.96
CA LEU A 395 1.71 -0.86 -12.07
C LEU A 395 2.73 -0.26 -11.09
N SER A 396 3.60 -1.08 -10.53
CA SER A 396 4.79 -0.62 -9.80
C SER A 396 5.85 -0.02 -10.74
N VAL A 397 6.83 0.71 -10.19
CA VAL A 397 7.93 1.30 -10.97
C VAL A 397 8.75 0.22 -11.71
N TYR A 398 8.91 -0.96 -11.12
CA TYR A 398 9.62 -2.08 -11.74
C TYR A 398 8.81 -2.77 -12.84
N GLU A 399 7.49 -2.91 -12.69
CA GLU A 399 6.65 -3.45 -13.76
C GLU A 399 6.53 -2.50 -14.95
N ILE A 400 6.50 -1.19 -14.71
CA ILE A 400 6.66 -0.19 -15.77
C ILE A 400 8.03 -0.37 -16.46
N ALA A 401 9.10 -0.69 -15.73
CA ALA A 401 10.41 -1.00 -16.33
C ALA A 401 10.40 -2.28 -17.16
N MET A 402 9.71 -3.34 -16.72
CA MET A 402 9.52 -4.56 -17.52
C MET A 402 8.74 -4.28 -18.81
N GLU A 403 7.61 -3.59 -18.69
CA GLU A 403 6.72 -3.28 -19.82
C GLU A 403 7.39 -2.36 -20.84
N LEU A 404 8.15 -1.35 -20.41
CA LEU A 404 8.96 -0.53 -21.32
C LEU A 404 10.00 -1.33 -22.08
N ASN A 405 10.70 -2.26 -21.42
CA ASN A 405 11.67 -3.13 -22.10
C ASN A 405 10.99 -4.09 -23.08
N ARG A 406 9.77 -4.57 -22.76
CA ARG A 406 8.94 -5.40 -23.66
C ARG A 406 8.49 -4.61 -24.89
N LEU A 407 7.91 -3.44 -24.70
CA LEU A 407 7.44 -2.54 -25.78
C LEU A 407 8.60 -2.07 -26.67
N GLN A 408 9.75 -1.70 -26.10
CA GLN A 408 10.94 -1.33 -26.87
C GLN A 408 11.46 -2.52 -27.71
N SER A 409 11.45 -3.74 -27.16
CA SER A 409 11.87 -4.94 -27.88
C SER A 409 10.93 -5.29 -29.05
N LEU A 410 9.62 -5.12 -28.87
CA LEU A 410 8.63 -5.33 -29.94
C LEU A 410 8.65 -4.22 -31.00
N GLY A 411 8.85 -2.96 -30.60
CA GLY A 411 8.99 -1.83 -31.51
C GLY A 411 10.19 -1.96 -32.43
N ASN A 412 11.37 -2.26 -31.87
CA ASN A 412 12.59 -2.55 -32.64
C ASN A 412 12.45 -3.75 -33.58
N ALA A 413 11.52 -4.67 -33.30
CA ALA A 413 11.26 -5.87 -34.10
C ALA A 413 10.10 -5.72 -35.11
N GLY A 414 9.41 -4.56 -35.16
CA GLY A 414 8.23 -4.35 -36.01
C GLY A 414 7.01 -5.20 -35.60
N LYS A 415 6.91 -5.58 -34.32
CA LYS A 415 5.95 -6.59 -33.80
C LYS A 415 4.92 -6.04 -32.80
N LEU A 416 4.82 -4.73 -32.64
CA LEU A 416 3.78 -4.13 -31.81
C LEU A 416 2.39 -4.34 -32.43
N SER A 417 1.43 -4.67 -31.56
CA SER A 417 0.05 -4.96 -31.90
C SER A 417 -0.85 -3.72 -31.80
N GLN A 418 -2.05 -3.81 -32.40
CA GLN A 418 -2.99 -2.69 -32.41
C GLN A 418 -3.44 -2.26 -31.00
N THR A 419 -3.49 -3.18 -30.02
CA THR A 419 -3.89 -2.88 -28.63
C THR A 419 -2.82 -2.11 -27.85
N GLU A 420 -1.55 -2.26 -28.21
CA GLU A 420 -0.42 -1.52 -27.63
C GLU A 420 -0.31 -0.11 -28.22
N LEU A 421 -0.77 0.09 -29.46
CA LEU A 421 -0.75 1.36 -30.20
C LEU A 421 -2.07 2.17 -30.08
N THR A 422 -3.07 1.69 -29.34
CA THR A 422 -4.37 2.38 -29.20
C THR A 422 -4.76 2.58 -27.74
N GLY A 423 -5.65 3.55 -27.48
CA GLY A 423 -6.19 3.80 -26.14
C GLY A 423 -5.15 4.30 -25.13
N GLY A 424 -4.20 5.12 -25.58
CA GLY A 424 -3.47 6.03 -24.71
C GLY A 424 -4.41 7.12 -24.15
N THR A 425 -3.98 7.78 -23.08
CA THR A 425 -4.73 8.86 -22.43
C THR A 425 -3.88 10.09 -22.11
N PHE A 426 -2.56 9.95 -22.16
CA PHE A 426 -1.56 11.00 -21.96
C PHE A 426 -0.22 10.53 -22.54
N SER A 427 0.53 11.39 -23.21
CA SER A 427 1.78 11.01 -23.90
C SER A 427 3.05 11.64 -23.34
N LEU A 428 4.18 10.96 -23.51
CA LEU A 428 5.54 11.43 -23.23
C LEU A 428 6.49 11.14 -24.40
N SER A 429 7.35 12.10 -24.75
CA SER A 429 8.37 11.98 -25.80
C SER A 429 9.77 12.25 -25.24
N ASN A 430 10.70 11.29 -25.38
CA ASN A 430 12.05 11.44 -24.84
C ASN A 430 13.08 11.85 -25.92
N ILE A 431 13.10 13.14 -26.23
CA ILE A 431 14.11 13.75 -27.14
C ILE A 431 15.52 13.74 -26.53
N GLY A 432 15.64 13.60 -25.21
CA GLY A 432 16.91 13.59 -24.49
C GLY A 432 17.84 12.46 -24.89
N VAL A 433 17.30 11.31 -25.32
CA VAL A 433 18.09 10.18 -25.87
C VAL A 433 18.86 10.57 -27.14
N ILE A 434 18.36 11.54 -27.90
CA ILE A 434 18.96 12.04 -29.16
C ILE A 434 19.74 13.36 -28.91
N GLY A 435 19.74 13.89 -27.68
CA GLY A 435 20.59 15.01 -27.25
C GLY A 435 19.95 16.40 -27.26
N GLY A 436 18.63 16.49 -27.48
CA GLY A 436 17.86 17.74 -27.34
C GLY A 436 17.68 18.18 -25.89
N THR A 437 17.37 19.47 -25.67
CA THR A 437 17.04 20.03 -24.34
C THR A 437 15.54 20.30 -24.22
N TYR A 438 15.01 21.28 -24.95
CA TYR A 438 13.58 21.59 -25.03
C TYR A 438 13.01 21.14 -26.39
N ALA A 439 11.71 20.88 -26.43
CA ALA A 439 10.95 20.68 -27.66
C ALA A 439 9.51 21.20 -27.47
N ARG A 440 8.82 21.53 -28.55
CA ARG A 440 7.38 21.77 -28.49
C ARG A 440 6.66 20.50 -28.94
N PRO A 441 6.24 19.60 -28.03
CA PRO A 441 5.52 18.41 -28.43
C PRO A 441 4.17 18.80 -29.05
N VAL A 442 3.74 18.03 -30.04
CA VAL A 442 2.43 18.19 -30.67
C VAL A 442 1.47 17.21 -30.00
N ILE A 443 0.30 17.70 -29.56
CA ILE A 443 -0.74 16.90 -28.90
C ILE A 443 -1.13 15.73 -29.81
N LEU A 444 -1.46 14.57 -29.22
CA LEU A 444 -1.82 13.34 -29.93
C LEU A 444 -3.34 13.10 -29.81
N PRO A 445 -4.19 13.52 -30.78
CA PRO A 445 -5.64 13.43 -30.62
C PRO A 445 -6.09 11.96 -30.51
N PRO A 446 -7.02 11.64 -29.59
CA PRO A 446 -7.87 12.54 -28.80
C PRO A 446 -7.34 12.86 -27.39
N GLU A 447 -6.06 12.58 -27.08
CA GLU A 447 -5.43 13.02 -25.82
C GLU A 447 -5.36 14.56 -25.77
N VAL A 448 -5.36 15.13 -24.57
CA VAL A 448 -5.45 16.58 -24.35
C VAL A 448 -4.13 17.23 -23.91
N ALA A 449 -3.14 16.43 -23.52
CA ALA A 449 -1.84 16.88 -23.05
C ALA A 449 -0.71 15.88 -23.40
N ILE A 450 0.50 16.42 -23.58
CA ILE A 450 1.71 15.65 -23.89
C ILE A 450 2.95 16.32 -23.30
N GLY A 451 3.88 15.53 -22.77
CA GLY A 451 5.20 15.98 -22.32
C GLY A 451 6.33 15.62 -23.26
N ALA A 452 7.38 16.44 -23.28
CA ALA A 452 8.68 16.15 -23.88
C ALA A 452 9.78 16.28 -22.83
N LEU A 453 10.70 15.32 -22.83
CA LEU A 453 11.75 15.13 -21.84
C LEU A 453 13.11 15.36 -22.49
N GLY A 454 13.82 16.39 -22.01
CA GLY A 454 15.16 16.76 -22.46
C GLY A 454 16.26 15.80 -21.99
N LYS A 455 17.48 16.04 -22.46
CA LYS A 455 18.66 15.33 -21.95
C LYS A 455 18.92 15.70 -20.49
N ILE A 456 19.27 14.71 -19.68
CA ILE A 456 19.85 14.96 -18.36
C ILE A 456 21.30 15.41 -18.58
N GLN A 457 21.65 16.60 -18.10
CA GLN A 457 22.97 17.22 -18.28
C GLN A 457 23.53 17.74 -16.95
N VAL A 458 24.84 17.61 -16.77
CA VAL A 458 25.53 18.15 -15.58
C VAL A 458 25.73 19.65 -15.79
N LEU A 459 25.16 20.46 -14.91
CA LEU A 459 25.28 21.92 -14.90
C LEU A 459 25.72 22.42 -13.51
N PRO A 460 26.41 23.57 -13.43
CA PRO A 460 26.55 24.29 -12.16
C PRO A 460 25.21 24.90 -11.75
N ARG A 461 24.84 24.73 -10.48
CA ARG A 461 23.74 25.43 -9.81
C ARG A 461 24.22 25.92 -8.45
N PHE A 462 23.45 26.74 -7.76
CA PHE A 462 23.75 27.16 -6.40
C PHE A 462 23.03 26.26 -5.38
N ASP A 463 23.66 26.02 -4.23
CA ASP A 463 22.99 25.45 -3.06
C ASP A 463 22.31 26.54 -2.20
N GLU A 464 21.59 26.14 -1.16
CA GLU A 464 20.90 27.03 -0.20
C GLU A 464 21.84 28.03 0.50
N ASN A 465 23.15 27.74 0.53
CA ASN A 465 24.18 28.59 1.13
C ASN A 465 24.90 29.47 0.09
N GLY A 466 24.49 29.42 -1.18
CA GLY A 466 25.10 30.19 -2.28
C GLY A 466 26.39 29.59 -2.85
N ASN A 467 26.75 28.35 -2.52
CA ASN A 467 27.92 27.68 -3.12
C ASN A 467 27.59 27.07 -4.47
N ILE A 468 28.57 27.03 -5.39
CA ILE A 468 28.40 26.35 -6.68
C ILE A 468 28.46 24.83 -6.47
N LYS A 469 27.34 24.15 -6.69
CA LYS A 469 27.17 22.69 -6.66
C LYS A 469 27.07 22.12 -8.08
N LYS A 470 27.56 20.88 -8.25
CA LYS A 470 27.34 20.05 -9.44
C LYS A 470 25.93 19.44 -9.36
N THR A 471 25.08 19.76 -10.34
CA THR A 471 23.67 19.31 -10.38
C THR A 471 23.36 18.60 -11.71
N HIS A 472 22.55 17.54 -11.68
CA HIS A 472 22.04 16.87 -12.88
C HIS A 472 20.68 17.44 -13.26
N VAL A 473 20.63 18.32 -14.25
CA VAL A 473 19.42 19.02 -14.66
C VAL A 473 18.78 18.35 -15.87
N MET A 474 17.46 18.21 -15.87
CA MET A 474 16.66 17.81 -17.03
C MET A 474 15.66 18.91 -17.38
N CYS A 475 15.62 19.33 -18.64
CA CYS A 475 14.57 20.22 -19.15
C CYS A 475 13.28 19.42 -19.42
N VAL A 476 12.12 19.99 -19.14
CA VAL A 476 10.81 19.45 -19.51
C VAL A 476 10.02 20.49 -20.31
N SER A 477 9.24 20.02 -21.28
CA SER A 477 8.34 20.84 -22.09
C SER A 477 6.98 20.16 -22.19
N TRP A 478 5.92 20.79 -21.73
CA TRP A 478 4.55 20.28 -21.84
C TRP A 478 3.77 21.06 -22.89
N SER A 479 2.86 20.38 -23.59
CA SER A 479 1.85 20.98 -24.45
C SER A 479 0.46 20.52 -24.03
N ALA A 480 -0.53 21.41 -24.02
CA ALA A 480 -1.91 21.12 -23.65
C ALA A 480 -2.95 21.87 -24.50
N ASP A 481 -4.13 21.28 -24.62
CA ASP A 481 -5.28 21.85 -25.34
C ASP A 481 -5.86 23.04 -24.56
N HIS A 482 -5.53 24.25 -25.00
CA HIS A 482 -5.90 25.49 -24.32
C HIS A 482 -7.41 25.79 -24.41
N ARG A 483 -8.19 24.99 -25.16
CA ARG A 483 -9.66 25.09 -25.17
C ARG A 483 -10.29 24.63 -23.85
N ILE A 484 -9.59 23.75 -23.11
CA ILE A 484 -10.10 23.15 -21.86
C ILE A 484 -9.09 23.10 -20.71
N ILE A 485 -7.80 23.29 -20.97
CA ILE A 485 -6.73 23.27 -19.94
C ILE A 485 -6.17 24.67 -19.76
N GLU A 486 -6.17 25.12 -18.50
CA GLU A 486 -5.54 26.38 -18.08
C GLU A 486 -4.03 26.21 -17.83
N GLY A 487 -3.25 27.25 -18.13
CA GLY A 487 -1.81 27.27 -17.82
C GLY A 487 -1.50 27.03 -16.34
N ALA A 488 -2.34 27.53 -15.43
CA ALA A 488 -2.20 27.31 -13.98
C ALA A 488 -2.49 25.85 -13.57
N CYS A 489 -3.28 25.09 -14.33
CA CYS A 489 -3.45 23.66 -14.11
C CYS A 489 -2.16 22.90 -14.50
N MET A 490 -1.63 23.16 -15.70
CA MET A 490 -0.40 22.53 -16.18
C MET A 490 0.82 22.88 -15.32
N ALA A 491 0.95 24.15 -14.87
CA ALA A 491 2.05 24.56 -14.00
C ALA A 491 2.02 23.81 -12.65
N ARG A 492 0.84 23.70 -12.02
CA ARG A 492 0.68 22.96 -10.74
C ARG A 492 0.94 21.47 -10.91
N PHE A 493 0.46 20.85 -11.99
CA PHE A 493 0.79 19.47 -12.35
C PHE A 493 2.31 19.26 -12.56
N SER A 494 2.96 20.14 -13.34
CA SER A 494 4.39 20.07 -13.60
C SER A 494 5.21 20.23 -12.31
N ASN A 495 4.78 21.11 -11.39
CA ASN A 495 5.47 21.32 -10.11
C ASN A 495 5.32 20.10 -9.18
N LEU A 496 4.14 19.47 -9.10
CA LEU A 496 3.94 18.23 -8.34
C LEU A 496 4.74 17.06 -8.93
N TRP A 497 4.73 16.92 -10.26
CA TRP A 497 5.53 15.93 -10.97
C TRP A 497 7.04 16.13 -10.75
N LYS A 498 7.51 17.37 -10.82
CA LYS A 498 8.89 17.79 -10.53
C LYS A 498 9.27 17.45 -9.10
N GLN A 499 8.42 17.78 -8.11
CA GLN A 499 8.65 17.43 -6.70
C GLN A 499 8.86 15.93 -6.50
N TYR A 500 8.10 15.06 -7.18
CA TYR A 500 8.30 13.61 -7.13
C TYR A 500 9.64 13.14 -7.76
N LEU A 501 10.19 13.84 -8.75
CA LEU A 501 11.46 13.45 -9.38
C LEU A 501 12.69 14.04 -8.67
N GLU A 502 12.56 15.24 -8.12
CA GLU A 502 13.57 15.87 -7.26
C GLU A 502 13.64 15.16 -5.90
N ASN A 503 12.52 14.59 -5.43
CA ASN A 503 12.40 13.89 -4.15
C ASN A 503 11.70 12.53 -4.30
N PRO A 504 12.34 11.52 -4.93
CA PRO A 504 11.70 10.23 -5.22
C PRO A 504 11.22 9.45 -3.99
N GLY A 505 11.76 9.74 -2.80
CA GLY A 505 11.23 9.20 -1.54
C GLY A 505 9.78 9.64 -1.24
N MET A 506 9.37 10.83 -1.68
CA MET A 506 7.99 11.32 -1.51
C MET A 506 6.97 10.46 -2.24
N MET A 507 7.35 9.83 -3.36
CA MET A 507 6.46 8.94 -4.10
C MET A 507 5.93 7.80 -3.23
N LEU A 508 6.71 7.32 -2.25
CA LEU A 508 6.32 6.24 -1.33
C LEU A 508 5.05 6.56 -0.53
N LEU A 509 4.76 7.84 -0.26
CA LEU A 509 3.56 8.28 0.46
C LEU A 509 2.27 8.18 -0.39
N HIS A 510 2.41 8.29 -1.71
CA HIS A 510 1.29 8.30 -2.67
C HIS A 510 1.19 6.99 -3.47
N LEU A 511 2.19 6.11 -3.38
CA LEU A 511 2.14 4.75 -3.89
C LEU A 511 1.17 3.90 -3.05
N ARG A 512 -0.13 3.97 -3.40
CA ARG A 512 -1.12 2.99 -2.94
C ARG A 512 -0.58 1.58 -3.20
N SER A 513 -0.70 0.70 -2.20
CA SER A 513 -0.19 -0.68 -2.28
C SER A 513 -0.98 -1.48 -3.31
N VAL A 514 -0.51 -1.45 -4.56
CA VAL A 514 -0.98 -2.38 -5.60
C VAL A 514 -0.02 -3.56 -5.61
N LEU A 515 -0.39 -4.56 -4.79
CA LEU A 515 0.18 -5.90 -4.79
C LEU A 515 -0.17 -6.62 -6.10
N SER A 516 0.47 -6.18 -7.18
CA SER A 516 0.41 -6.84 -8.48
C SER A 516 1.07 -8.22 -8.40
N SER A 517 0.42 -9.22 -9.00
CA SER A 517 0.70 -10.65 -8.79
C SER A 517 2.05 -11.14 -9.34
N ASN A 518 2.83 -10.29 -10.00
CA ASN A 518 4.17 -10.60 -10.50
C ASN A 518 5.29 -10.28 -9.50
N PHE A 519 5.00 -9.64 -8.36
CA PHE A 519 6.01 -9.24 -7.36
C PHE A 519 6.37 -10.32 -6.33
N ALA A 520 6.35 -11.60 -6.72
CA ALA A 520 6.53 -12.79 -5.88
C ALA A 520 7.92 -12.96 -5.22
N GLY A 521 8.75 -11.90 -5.20
CA GLY A 521 10.10 -11.89 -4.61
C GLY A 521 10.35 -10.78 -3.58
N ILE A 522 9.43 -9.84 -3.34
CA ILE A 522 9.49 -8.94 -2.18
C ILE A 522 8.57 -9.51 -1.10
N ILE A 523 9.16 -9.90 0.02
CA ILE A 523 8.44 -10.54 1.12
C ILE A 523 7.63 -9.48 1.87
N MET A 524 6.33 -9.38 1.58
CA MET A 524 5.39 -8.65 2.43
C MET A 524 5.09 -9.50 3.68
N ASN A 525 5.96 -9.34 4.68
CA ASN A 525 5.79 -9.86 6.03
C ASN A 525 4.71 -9.04 6.75
N GLY A 526 3.58 -9.69 7.02
CA GLY A 526 2.54 -9.21 7.90
C GLY A 526 2.70 -9.73 9.31
N TYR A 527 1.94 -9.17 10.24
CA TYR A 527 1.96 -9.53 11.65
C TYR A 527 0.53 -9.64 12.21
N PHE A 528 0.21 -10.78 12.84
CA PHE A 528 -1.02 -10.94 13.60
C PHE A 528 -0.75 -11.50 14.99
N TRP A 529 -1.55 -11.07 15.97
CA TRP A 529 -1.57 -11.69 17.29
C TRP A 529 -2.52 -12.88 17.29
N GLN A 530 -2.17 -13.92 18.05
CA GLN A 530 -3.13 -14.86 18.61
C GLN A 530 -3.26 -14.63 20.11
N VAL A 531 -4.51 -14.63 20.58
CA VAL A 531 -4.88 -14.72 21.99
C VAL A 531 -5.95 -15.80 22.17
N THR A 532 -5.94 -16.46 23.31
CA THR A 532 -6.76 -17.65 23.55
C THR A 532 -6.96 -17.88 25.03
N ASP A 533 -8.03 -18.59 25.38
CA ASP A 533 -8.23 -19.20 26.69
C ASP A 533 -8.01 -18.17 27.81
N PHE A 534 -8.81 -17.10 27.75
CA PHE A 534 -8.76 -16.00 28.69
C PHE A 534 -9.30 -16.41 30.06
N HIS A 535 -10.41 -17.16 30.08
CA HIS A 535 -11.15 -17.59 31.27
C HIS A 535 -11.21 -16.49 32.35
N TYR A 536 -12.08 -15.49 32.16
CA TYR A 536 -12.15 -14.35 33.06
C TYR A 536 -12.91 -14.69 34.36
N ASP A 537 -12.19 -14.91 35.46
CA ASP A 537 -12.80 -15.12 36.78
C ASP A 537 -13.30 -13.78 37.36
N ALA A 538 -14.56 -13.48 37.09
CA ALA A 538 -15.26 -12.30 37.60
C ALA A 538 -15.43 -12.28 39.13
N ASN A 539 -15.19 -13.41 39.82
CA ASN A 539 -15.20 -13.52 41.28
C ASN A 539 -13.78 -13.46 41.89
N TYR A 540 -12.74 -13.26 41.07
CA TYR A 540 -11.36 -13.21 41.56
C TYR A 540 -11.15 -12.06 42.56
N SER A 541 -10.63 -12.39 43.74
CA SER A 541 -10.28 -11.42 44.77
C SER A 541 -8.87 -11.64 45.32
N THR A 542 -8.26 -10.55 45.79
CA THR A 542 -7.01 -10.54 46.55
C THR A 542 -7.23 -10.39 48.06
N TYR A 543 -8.50 -10.26 48.50
CA TYR A 543 -8.90 -10.11 49.90
C TYR A 543 -10.11 -11.00 50.24
N GLY A 544 -10.18 -11.47 51.50
CA GLY A 544 -11.29 -12.27 52.01
C GLY A 544 -10.87 -13.65 52.51
N ASN A 545 -11.79 -14.61 52.43
CA ASN A 545 -11.55 -16.02 52.73
C ASN A 545 -10.87 -16.69 51.52
N PRO A 546 -9.65 -17.27 51.65
CA PRO A 546 -8.97 -17.91 50.53
C PRO A 546 -9.84 -18.87 49.74
N LYS A 547 -10.70 -19.67 50.41
CA LYS A 547 -11.61 -20.66 49.79
C LYS A 547 -12.78 -20.06 49.00
N GLN A 548 -12.84 -18.73 48.86
CA GLN A 548 -13.87 -17.97 48.15
C GLN A 548 -13.25 -16.84 47.31
N MET A 549 -11.91 -16.80 47.15
CA MET A 549 -11.19 -15.75 46.45
C MET A 549 -10.94 -16.06 44.95
N CYS A 550 -11.27 -17.26 44.50
CA CYS A 550 -11.45 -17.65 43.09
C CYS A 550 -12.19 -19.01 43.04
N HIS A 551 -12.66 -19.42 41.87
CA HIS A 551 -13.57 -20.57 41.72
C HIS A 551 -13.05 -21.92 42.28
N ASN A 552 -11.77 -22.28 42.11
CA ASN A 552 -11.20 -23.58 42.53
C ASN A 552 -10.33 -23.50 43.80
N SER A 553 -10.55 -22.49 44.63
CA SER A 553 -9.69 -22.15 45.78
C SER A 553 -9.78 -23.09 47.01
N THR A 554 -10.24 -24.34 46.82
CA THR A 554 -10.45 -25.34 47.90
C THR A 554 -9.18 -25.59 48.74
N ALA A 555 -8.00 -25.55 48.10
CA ALA A 555 -6.67 -25.51 48.73
C ALA A 555 -6.32 -24.09 49.22
N GLY A 556 -7.05 -23.63 50.25
CA GLY A 556 -7.01 -22.25 50.73
C GLY A 556 -5.61 -21.76 51.15
N THR A 557 -4.96 -21.00 50.27
CA THR A 557 -3.66 -20.35 50.49
C THR A 557 -3.77 -18.86 50.14
N TYR A 558 -3.18 -17.97 50.96
CA TYR A 558 -3.35 -16.51 50.87
C TYR A 558 -2.56 -15.83 49.73
N ASN A 559 -2.15 -16.57 48.69
CA ASN A 559 -1.14 -16.12 47.71
C ASN A 559 -1.73 -15.50 46.41
N ASN A 560 -2.97 -14.99 46.46
CA ASN A 560 -3.60 -14.33 45.31
C ASN A 560 -2.96 -12.98 45.01
N SER A 561 -2.27 -12.86 43.87
CA SER A 561 -1.79 -11.58 43.34
C SER A 561 -2.89 -10.88 42.56
N ILE A 562 -2.79 -9.55 42.40
CA ILE A 562 -3.63 -8.79 41.47
C ILE A 562 -3.48 -9.30 40.01
N PHE A 563 -2.41 -10.03 39.69
CA PHE A 563 -2.15 -10.64 38.39
C PHE A 563 -2.51 -12.13 38.31
N GLY A 564 -3.13 -12.72 39.33
CA GLY A 564 -3.60 -14.11 39.31
C GLY A 564 -2.87 -15.06 40.27
N ASN A 565 -3.23 -16.34 40.17
CA ASN A 565 -2.68 -17.48 40.92
C ASN A 565 -2.91 -18.74 40.08
N TYR A 566 -1.94 -19.67 40.00
CA TYR A 566 -2.09 -20.91 39.20
C TYR A 566 -3.23 -21.83 39.68
N LEU A 567 -3.82 -21.62 40.86
CA LEU A 567 -5.03 -22.35 41.32
C LEU A 567 -6.34 -21.66 40.92
N CYS A 568 -6.27 -20.61 40.11
CA CYS A 568 -7.36 -19.73 39.75
C CYS A 568 -7.31 -19.41 38.25
N ASP A 569 -8.41 -18.87 37.75
CA ASP A 569 -8.52 -18.31 36.41
C ASP A 569 -8.10 -16.84 36.37
N ALA A 570 -8.07 -16.23 35.19
CA ALA A 570 -7.49 -14.90 34.99
C ALA A 570 -8.34 -13.80 35.64
N PRO A 571 -7.77 -12.97 36.55
CA PRO A 571 -8.42 -11.72 36.94
C PRO A 571 -8.40 -10.72 35.77
N MET A 572 -9.36 -9.80 35.75
CA MET A 572 -9.43 -8.71 34.76
C MET A 572 -8.11 -7.93 34.61
N LYS A 573 -7.36 -7.76 35.71
CA LYS A 573 -6.07 -7.08 35.72
C LYS A 573 -4.97 -7.84 34.95
N LEU A 574 -5.04 -9.16 34.86
CA LEU A 574 -4.16 -9.98 34.01
C LEU A 574 -4.54 -9.83 32.53
N VAL A 575 -5.83 -9.90 32.20
CA VAL A 575 -6.36 -9.66 30.84
C VAL A 575 -5.92 -8.28 30.34
N GLN A 576 -6.13 -7.23 31.14
CA GLN A 576 -5.69 -5.86 30.83
C GLN A 576 -4.16 -5.73 30.71
N SER A 577 -3.39 -6.52 31.43
CA SER A 577 -1.93 -6.55 31.35
C SER A 577 -1.48 -7.18 30.02
N ALA A 578 -2.00 -8.36 29.65
CA ALA A 578 -1.72 -9.02 28.38
C ALA A 578 -2.02 -8.11 27.17
N LEU A 579 -3.23 -7.55 27.13
CA LEU A 579 -3.64 -6.61 26.06
C LEU A 579 -2.78 -5.33 26.04
N SER A 580 -2.32 -4.87 27.21
CA SER A 580 -1.41 -3.71 27.30
C SER A 580 0.02 -4.03 26.87
N PHE A 581 0.49 -5.25 27.11
CA PHE A 581 1.76 -5.74 26.56
C PHE A 581 1.68 -5.88 25.04
N MET A 582 0.65 -6.54 24.50
CA MET A 582 0.46 -6.69 23.04
C MET A 582 0.50 -5.34 22.31
N LYS A 583 -0.30 -4.35 22.78
CA LYS A 583 -0.36 -3.02 22.16
C LYS A 583 0.95 -2.23 22.29
N LYS A 584 1.80 -2.56 23.27
CA LYS A 584 3.15 -1.98 23.44
C LYS A 584 4.20 -2.68 22.57
N GLN A 585 4.08 -4.01 22.37
CA GLN A 585 5.04 -4.84 21.65
C GLN A 585 4.83 -4.77 20.13
N HIS A 586 3.57 -4.80 19.67
CA HIS A 586 3.20 -4.57 18.27
C HIS A 586 1.86 -3.82 18.22
N SER A 587 1.94 -2.50 18.09
CA SER A 587 0.79 -1.61 18.24
C SER A 587 -0.23 -1.69 17.11
N ASP A 588 0.20 -2.09 15.91
CA ASP A 588 -0.58 -2.03 14.67
C ASP A 588 -0.44 -3.35 13.87
N PRO A 589 -1.03 -4.46 14.36
CA PRO A 589 -1.06 -5.74 13.65
C PRO A 589 -2.12 -5.71 12.52
N ASP A 590 -1.94 -6.53 11.49
CA ASP A 590 -2.89 -6.66 10.36
C ASP A 590 -4.29 -7.12 10.86
N PHE A 591 -4.30 -8.02 11.85
CA PHE A 591 -5.48 -8.48 12.56
C PHE A 591 -5.10 -9.15 13.90
N ILE A 592 -6.12 -9.49 14.70
CA ILE A 592 -6.01 -10.34 15.89
C ILE A 592 -6.89 -11.56 15.70
N LEU A 593 -6.32 -12.74 15.94
CA LEU A 593 -7.04 -14.01 16.03
C LEU A 593 -7.36 -14.29 17.50
N TRP A 594 -8.62 -14.52 17.83
CA TRP A 594 -9.05 -14.88 19.19
C TRP A 594 -9.74 -16.26 19.17
N THR A 595 -9.08 -17.27 19.74
CA THR A 595 -9.56 -18.67 19.76
C THR A 595 -10.49 -19.02 20.93
N GLY A 596 -11.29 -18.05 21.41
CA GLY A 596 -12.40 -18.27 22.35
C GLY A 596 -12.02 -18.32 23.84
N ASP A 597 -12.90 -18.96 24.60
CA ASP A 597 -12.87 -19.24 26.04
C ASP A 597 -12.68 -18.03 26.96
N SER A 598 -13.81 -17.37 27.21
CA SER A 598 -13.97 -16.16 28.02
C SER A 598 -14.38 -16.47 29.47
N VAL A 599 -14.81 -17.70 29.75
CA VAL A 599 -15.58 -18.09 30.94
C VAL A 599 -14.74 -19.02 31.84
N PRO A 600 -14.72 -18.83 33.17
CA PRO A 600 -13.87 -19.61 34.08
C PRO A 600 -14.35 -21.05 34.28
N HIS A 601 -13.48 -21.88 34.85
CA HIS A 601 -13.71 -23.30 35.13
C HIS A 601 -14.59 -23.53 36.39
N VAL A 602 -15.77 -22.92 36.40
CA VAL A 602 -16.75 -22.98 37.50
C VAL A 602 -17.73 -24.14 37.36
N ASP A 603 -18.29 -24.61 38.48
CA ASP A 603 -19.41 -25.55 38.47
C ASP A 603 -20.64 -24.92 37.81
N SER A 604 -21.26 -25.63 36.86
CA SER A 604 -22.41 -25.16 36.07
C SER A 604 -23.60 -24.68 36.91
N SER A 605 -23.76 -25.15 38.15
CA SER A 605 -24.80 -24.66 39.08
C SER A 605 -24.61 -23.21 39.53
N THR A 606 -23.40 -22.65 39.37
CA THR A 606 -23.09 -21.24 39.67
C THR A 606 -23.31 -20.32 38.47
N MET A 607 -23.36 -20.87 37.27
CA MET A 607 -23.49 -20.13 36.00
C MET A 607 -24.92 -20.10 35.48
N ASP A 608 -25.12 -19.21 34.53
CA ASP A 608 -26.29 -19.14 33.68
C ASP A 608 -25.89 -18.47 32.35
N ARG A 609 -26.77 -18.58 31.35
CA ARG A 609 -26.54 -18.06 30.00
C ARG A 609 -26.31 -16.54 29.97
N THR A 610 -26.85 -15.78 30.93
CA THR A 610 -26.64 -14.33 31.01
C THR A 610 -25.22 -14.02 31.49
N LYS A 611 -24.71 -14.72 32.51
CA LYS A 611 -23.32 -14.58 32.99
C LYS A 611 -22.31 -14.97 31.93
N VAL A 612 -22.53 -16.07 31.20
CA VAL A 612 -21.68 -16.51 30.09
C VAL A 612 -21.54 -15.38 29.05
N LEU A 613 -22.67 -14.87 28.55
CA LEU A 613 -22.70 -13.79 27.55
C LEU A 613 -22.09 -12.48 28.08
N GLN A 614 -22.25 -12.17 29.37
CA GLN A 614 -21.61 -11.02 30.01
C GLN A 614 -20.08 -11.16 30.09
N ASN A 615 -19.57 -12.34 30.43
CA ASN A 615 -18.13 -12.61 30.45
C ASN A 615 -17.49 -12.45 29.06
N ILE A 616 -18.11 -13.06 28.04
CA ILE A 616 -17.70 -12.91 26.63
C ILE A 616 -17.70 -11.42 26.24
N GLY A 617 -18.79 -10.70 26.51
CA GLY A 617 -18.93 -9.28 26.20
C GLY A 617 -17.91 -8.38 26.90
N VAL A 618 -17.52 -8.71 28.14
CA VAL A 618 -16.48 -7.98 28.88
C VAL A 618 -15.08 -8.21 28.28
N VAL A 619 -14.72 -9.46 27.94
CA VAL A 619 -13.43 -9.77 27.29
C VAL A 619 -13.35 -9.13 25.90
N ALA A 620 -14.42 -9.28 25.10
CA ALA A 620 -14.58 -8.64 23.80
C ALA A 620 -14.44 -7.11 23.89
N GLN A 621 -15.03 -6.48 24.91
CA GLN A 621 -14.90 -5.03 25.13
C GLN A 621 -13.48 -4.62 25.52
N GLN A 622 -12.74 -5.40 26.35
CA GLN A 622 -11.34 -5.07 26.63
C GLN A 622 -10.47 -5.13 25.37
N LEU A 623 -10.68 -6.15 24.52
CA LEU A 623 -10.03 -6.30 23.22
C LEU A 623 -10.32 -5.10 22.31
N ARG A 624 -11.59 -4.78 22.09
CA ARG A 624 -12.03 -3.68 21.21
C ARG A 624 -11.57 -2.31 21.73
N ASN A 625 -11.61 -2.06 23.04
CA ASN A 625 -11.12 -0.82 23.65
C ASN A 625 -9.60 -0.64 23.48
N LYS A 626 -8.83 -1.72 23.46
CA LYS A 626 -7.37 -1.67 23.30
C LYS A 626 -6.94 -1.58 21.83
N PHE A 627 -7.73 -2.19 20.94
CA PHE A 627 -7.48 -2.27 19.51
C PHE A 627 -8.71 -1.80 18.71
N PRO A 628 -9.06 -0.51 18.75
CA PRO A 628 -10.28 0.00 18.10
C PRO A 628 -10.23 -0.16 16.57
N ASN A 629 -9.09 0.17 15.95
CA ASN A 629 -8.91 0.23 14.49
C ASN A 629 -8.48 -1.12 13.86
N THR A 630 -8.32 -2.18 14.66
CA THR A 630 -7.77 -3.47 14.21
C THR A 630 -8.89 -4.47 14.02
N THR A 631 -8.89 -5.21 12.91
CA THR A 631 -9.82 -6.32 12.70
C THR A 631 -9.55 -7.44 13.70
N ILE A 632 -10.59 -7.92 14.39
CA ILE A 632 -10.48 -9.03 15.34
C ILE A 632 -11.40 -10.14 14.81
N TYR A 633 -10.84 -11.33 14.66
CA TYR A 633 -11.55 -12.52 14.23
C TYR A 633 -11.70 -13.44 15.45
N PRO A 634 -12.86 -13.43 16.14
CA PRO A 634 -13.13 -14.33 17.25
C PRO A 634 -13.80 -15.63 16.79
N VAL A 635 -13.56 -16.71 17.51
CA VAL A 635 -14.42 -17.91 17.57
C VAL A 635 -14.93 -18.11 19.00
N LEU A 636 -15.74 -19.14 19.22
CA LEU A 636 -16.20 -19.55 20.56
C LEU A 636 -15.40 -20.76 21.02
N GLY A 637 -15.10 -20.83 22.32
CA GLY A 637 -14.57 -22.03 22.97
C GLY A 637 -15.63 -22.82 23.75
N ASN A 638 -15.28 -23.96 24.32
CA ASN A 638 -16.29 -24.87 24.89
C ASN A 638 -16.91 -24.34 26.19
N HIS A 639 -16.24 -23.42 26.89
CA HIS A 639 -16.77 -22.72 28.07
C HIS A 639 -17.67 -21.52 27.73
N ASP A 640 -17.74 -21.06 26.47
CA ASP A 640 -18.52 -19.90 26.05
C ASP A 640 -20.05 -20.17 25.88
N GLU A 641 -20.59 -21.30 26.33
CA GLU A 641 -22.04 -21.65 26.28
C GLU A 641 -22.59 -22.11 27.66
N PHE A 642 -23.91 -22.03 27.84
CA PHE A 642 -24.61 -22.56 29.01
C PHE A 642 -25.82 -23.46 28.63
N PRO A 643 -25.86 -24.73 29.08
CA PRO A 643 -24.84 -25.42 29.89
C PRO A 643 -23.50 -25.57 29.16
N GLN A 644 -22.40 -25.68 29.92
CA GLN A 644 -21.06 -25.89 29.37
C GLN A 644 -21.04 -27.08 28.41
N ASP A 645 -20.25 -26.97 27.34
CA ASP A 645 -20.08 -27.98 26.27
C ASP A 645 -21.35 -28.31 25.44
N ALA A 646 -22.53 -27.77 25.78
CA ALA A 646 -23.81 -28.20 25.19
C ALA A 646 -24.24 -27.35 23.97
N TYR A 647 -23.44 -27.37 22.90
CA TYR A 647 -23.60 -26.43 21.77
C TYR A 647 -24.83 -26.69 20.88
N PRO A 648 -25.63 -25.64 20.54
CA PRO A 648 -26.79 -25.78 19.66
C PRO A 648 -26.39 -25.96 18.19
N SER A 649 -26.65 -27.16 17.66
CA SER A 649 -26.50 -27.48 16.23
C SER A 649 -27.55 -26.77 15.36
N GLY A 650 -27.26 -25.55 14.92
CA GLY A 650 -28.04 -24.81 13.93
C GLY A 650 -28.50 -23.42 14.40
N THR A 651 -29.28 -22.74 13.54
CA THR A 651 -29.79 -21.39 13.80
C THR A 651 -30.60 -21.33 15.10
N THR A 652 -30.15 -20.50 16.04
CA THR A 652 -30.74 -20.36 17.38
C THR A 652 -30.59 -18.94 17.92
N THR A 653 -31.35 -18.60 18.96
CA THR A 653 -31.14 -17.34 19.72
C THR A 653 -29.73 -17.28 20.30
N TYR A 654 -29.21 -18.42 20.82
CA TYR A 654 -27.80 -18.86 20.70
C TYR A 654 -26.81 -17.77 20.29
N TYR A 655 -26.36 -17.93 19.04
CA TYR A 655 -25.36 -17.11 18.36
C TYR A 655 -25.80 -15.65 18.13
N THR A 656 -27.10 -15.36 18.16
CA THR A 656 -27.64 -13.99 18.02
C THR A 656 -27.41 -13.17 19.31
N ASP A 657 -27.52 -13.83 20.47
CA ASP A 657 -27.24 -13.20 21.76
C ASP A 657 -25.72 -13.13 22.02
N VAL A 658 -24.92 -14.05 21.48
CA VAL A 658 -23.45 -13.91 21.41
C VAL A 658 -23.04 -12.68 20.60
N LEU A 659 -23.62 -12.45 19.42
CA LEU A 659 -23.35 -11.26 18.63
C LEU A 659 -23.67 -9.98 19.42
N SER A 660 -24.89 -9.88 19.95
CA SER A 660 -25.42 -8.63 20.54
C SER A 660 -25.04 -8.39 22.00
N THR A 661 -24.92 -9.42 22.84
CA THR A 661 -24.55 -9.34 24.27
C THR A 661 -23.08 -9.68 24.49
N GLY A 662 -22.58 -10.72 23.81
CA GLY A 662 -21.15 -11.06 23.77
C GLY A 662 -20.27 -10.13 22.92
N LYS A 663 -20.88 -9.15 22.23
CA LYS A 663 -20.20 -8.08 21.47
C LYS A 663 -19.34 -8.52 20.28
N TYR A 664 -19.62 -9.69 19.73
CA TYR A 664 -19.05 -10.13 18.45
C TYR A 664 -19.59 -9.29 17.27
N ASP A 665 -20.73 -8.60 17.45
CA ASP A 665 -21.23 -7.55 16.55
C ASP A 665 -20.24 -6.38 16.36
N THR A 666 -19.40 -6.09 17.37
CA THR A 666 -18.32 -5.09 17.27
C THR A 666 -17.04 -5.62 16.61
N MET A 667 -17.05 -6.83 16.06
CA MET A 667 -15.86 -7.51 15.55
C MET A 667 -16.02 -8.11 14.15
N LEU A 668 -17.17 -8.70 13.87
CA LEU A 668 -17.50 -9.32 12.59
C LEU A 668 -18.16 -8.30 11.64
N SER A 669 -17.97 -8.45 10.32
CA SER A 669 -18.80 -7.75 9.33
C SER A 669 -20.22 -8.33 9.29
N ASP A 670 -21.17 -7.60 8.69
CA ASP A 670 -22.56 -8.06 8.57
C ASP A 670 -22.67 -9.43 7.88
N GLU A 671 -21.87 -9.69 6.84
CA GLU A 671 -21.86 -10.98 6.13
C GLU A 671 -21.27 -12.10 6.99
N ALA A 672 -20.29 -11.79 7.85
CA ALA A 672 -19.74 -12.74 8.80
C ALA A 672 -20.74 -13.02 9.94
N ALA A 673 -21.43 -12.00 10.44
CA ALA A 673 -22.48 -12.14 11.45
C ALA A 673 -23.69 -12.96 10.95
N GLU A 674 -24.13 -12.78 9.70
CA GLU A 674 -25.19 -13.58 9.07
C GLU A 674 -24.78 -15.03 8.76
N GLN A 675 -23.48 -15.33 8.70
CA GLN A 675 -22.99 -16.71 8.73
C GLN A 675 -23.01 -17.25 10.18
N PHE A 676 -22.45 -16.49 11.12
CA PHE A 676 -22.31 -16.86 12.53
C PHE A 676 -23.64 -17.25 13.19
N LYS A 677 -24.74 -16.55 12.88
CA LYS A 677 -26.11 -16.85 13.35
C LYS A 677 -26.58 -18.29 13.09
N LYS A 678 -25.98 -19.00 12.13
CA LYS A 678 -26.37 -20.36 11.71
C LYS A 678 -25.73 -21.49 12.52
N GLY A 679 -24.65 -21.22 13.26
CA GLY A 679 -23.91 -22.27 13.97
C GLY A 679 -22.58 -21.85 14.61
N GLY A 680 -22.31 -20.55 14.80
CA GLY A 680 -21.07 -20.05 15.41
C GLY A 680 -19.84 -20.06 14.48
N TYR A 681 -20.02 -20.40 13.21
CA TYR A 681 -18.97 -20.44 12.19
C TYR A 681 -19.19 -19.37 11.11
N TYR A 682 -18.12 -18.87 10.50
CA TYR A 682 -18.17 -17.84 9.47
C TYR A 682 -16.93 -17.82 8.58
N SER A 683 -17.04 -17.17 7.43
CA SER A 683 -15.91 -16.83 6.56
C SER A 683 -15.84 -15.32 6.36
N ALA A 684 -14.63 -14.77 6.38
CA ALA A 684 -14.37 -13.35 6.19
C ALA A 684 -13.16 -13.15 5.26
N ALA A 685 -13.26 -12.19 4.35
CA ALA A 685 -12.12 -11.76 3.54
C ALA A 685 -11.17 -10.87 4.37
N THR A 686 -9.91 -10.81 3.95
CA THR A 686 -8.93 -9.81 4.41
C THR A 686 -8.76 -8.72 3.34
N LEU A 687 -7.86 -7.75 3.59
CA LEU A 687 -7.43 -6.77 2.58
C LEU A 687 -6.56 -7.37 1.45
N THR A 688 -6.26 -8.66 1.52
CA THR A 688 -5.40 -9.40 0.57
C THR A 688 -6.17 -10.57 -0.03
N ASN A 689 -5.52 -11.39 -0.87
CA ASN A 689 -6.12 -12.61 -1.43
C ASN A 689 -6.25 -13.78 -0.41
N LEU A 690 -6.34 -13.44 0.88
CA LEU A 690 -6.51 -14.36 2.01
C LEU A 690 -7.92 -14.27 2.60
N LYS A 691 -8.42 -15.44 3.00
CA LYS A 691 -9.71 -15.63 3.68
C LYS A 691 -9.50 -16.26 5.05
N ILE A 692 -10.08 -15.66 6.09
CA ILE A 692 -10.17 -16.26 7.41
C ILE A 692 -11.45 -17.10 7.44
N ILE A 693 -11.36 -18.33 7.96
CA ILE A 693 -12.53 -19.16 8.24
C ILE A 693 -12.50 -19.52 9.73
N GLY A 694 -13.47 -18.97 10.47
CA GLY A 694 -13.74 -19.26 11.87
C GLY A 694 -14.70 -20.44 11.99
N LEU A 695 -14.29 -21.47 12.72
CA LEU A 695 -15.02 -22.73 12.89
C LEU A 695 -15.48 -22.91 14.33
N ASN A 696 -16.69 -23.44 14.49
CA ASN A 696 -17.23 -23.85 15.78
C ASN A 696 -16.93 -25.34 15.97
N THR A 697 -15.70 -25.67 16.38
CA THR A 697 -15.27 -27.06 16.62
C THR A 697 -15.82 -27.65 17.92
N ASN A 698 -16.43 -26.83 18.79
CA ASN A 698 -17.12 -27.31 19.99
C ASN A 698 -18.27 -28.26 19.65
N LEU A 699 -18.91 -28.07 18.49
CA LEU A 699 -19.91 -28.99 17.91
C LEU A 699 -19.34 -30.40 17.57
N TYR A 700 -18.03 -30.60 17.64
CA TYR A 700 -17.36 -31.89 17.45
C TYR A 700 -16.80 -32.48 18.74
N TYR A 701 -16.80 -31.72 19.84
CA TYR A 701 -16.23 -32.05 21.13
C TYR A 701 -16.94 -33.26 21.75
N ASP A 702 -16.20 -34.22 22.30
CA ASP A 702 -16.77 -35.48 22.80
C ASP A 702 -17.68 -35.25 24.02
N MET A 703 -17.46 -34.17 24.78
CA MET A 703 -18.33 -33.73 25.87
C MET A 703 -19.66 -33.13 25.41
N ASP A 704 -19.78 -32.63 24.18
CA ASP A 704 -21.07 -32.19 23.63
C ASP A 704 -21.98 -33.40 23.37
N LYS A 705 -22.97 -33.60 24.25
CA LYS A 705 -23.91 -34.72 24.15
C LYS A 705 -25.10 -34.43 23.23
N LEU A 706 -25.26 -33.20 22.73
CA LEU A 706 -26.29 -32.83 21.75
C LEU A 706 -25.90 -33.26 20.34
N THR A 707 -24.61 -33.09 19.97
CA THR A 707 -24.08 -33.45 18.64
C THR A 707 -23.62 -34.91 18.51
N ALA A 708 -23.60 -35.66 19.62
CA ALA A 708 -23.22 -37.07 19.72
C ALA A 708 -23.77 -37.98 18.59
N ASN A 709 -25.03 -37.76 18.17
CA ASN A 709 -25.71 -38.55 17.14
C ASN A 709 -25.84 -37.83 15.77
N ALA A 710 -25.36 -36.59 15.64
CA ALA A 710 -25.37 -35.87 14.37
C ALA A 710 -24.32 -36.42 13.38
N SER A 711 -24.60 -36.32 12.08
CA SER A 711 -23.63 -36.61 11.01
C SER A 711 -22.83 -35.38 10.59
N ASP A 712 -23.48 -34.21 10.54
CA ASP A 712 -22.88 -32.91 10.23
C ASP A 712 -23.56 -31.83 11.10
N PRO A 713 -23.10 -31.62 12.35
CA PRO A 713 -23.73 -30.67 13.26
C PRO A 713 -23.59 -29.24 12.74
N GLY A 714 -24.72 -28.51 12.74
CA GLY A 714 -24.82 -27.18 12.17
C GLY A 714 -24.63 -27.09 10.64
N ASP A 715 -24.66 -28.21 9.89
CA ASP A 715 -24.36 -28.25 8.44
C ASP A 715 -22.90 -27.76 8.13
N GLN A 716 -22.02 -27.79 9.13
CA GLN A 716 -20.72 -27.11 9.10
C GLN A 716 -19.71 -27.77 8.16
N PHE A 717 -19.61 -29.10 8.07
CA PHE A 717 -18.71 -29.78 7.14
C PHE A 717 -19.10 -29.55 5.69
N LYS A 718 -20.41 -29.57 5.40
CA LYS A 718 -20.99 -29.24 4.09
C LYS A 718 -20.71 -27.78 3.69
N TRP A 719 -20.92 -26.83 4.61
CA TRP A 719 -20.57 -25.42 4.40
C TRP A 719 -19.05 -25.22 4.21
N LEU A 720 -18.22 -25.87 5.02
CA LEU A 720 -16.76 -25.79 4.98
C LEU A 720 -16.22 -26.27 3.63
N ARG A 721 -16.72 -27.41 3.13
CA ARG A 721 -16.41 -27.91 1.78
C ARG A 721 -16.83 -26.95 0.68
N GLN A 722 -17.93 -26.20 0.86
CA GLN A 722 -18.33 -25.16 -0.10
C GLN A 722 -17.34 -23.98 -0.07
N GLN A 723 -16.96 -23.48 1.10
CA GLN A 723 -16.00 -22.37 1.23
C GLN A 723 -14.61 -22.72 0.70
N LEU A 724 -14.13 -23.94 0.96
CA LEU A 724 -12.84 -24.41 0.45
C LEU A 724 -12.86 -24.58 -1.08
N ARG A 725 -13.93 -25.14 -1.66
CA ARG A 725 -14.09 -25.24 -3.12
C ARG A 725 -14.17 -23.87 -3.79
N GLN A 726 -14.90 -22.92 -3.18
CA GLN A 726 -14.99 -21.56 -3.67
C GLN A 726 -13.62 -20.87 -3.64
N SER A 727 -12.92 -20.93 -2.51
CA SER A 727 -11.57 -20.36 -2.36
C SER A 727 -10.57 -20.99 -3.34
N LYS A 728 -10.68 -22.30 -3.62
CA LYS A 728 -9.88 -22.99 -4.65
C LYS A 728 -10.17 -22.50 -6.07
N ALA A 729 -11.44 -22.20 -6.39
CA ALA A 729 -11.83 -21.64 -7.68
C ALA A 729 -11.39 -20.17 -7.84
N ASP A 730 -11.43 -19.40 -6.75
CA ASP A 730 -11.00 -17.99 -6.69
C ASP A 730 -9.48 -17.83 -6.56
N ASN A 731 -8.71 -18.94 -6.51
CA ASN A 731 -7.28 -18.97 -6.21
C ASN A 731 -6.90 -18.24 -4.90
N GLN A 732 -7.79 -18.25 -3.91
CA GLN A 732 -7.62 -17.66 -2.59
C GLN A 732 -7.00 -18.66 -1.61
N LYS A 733 -6.13 -18.14 -0.74
CA LYS A 733 -5.52 -18.92 0.36
C LYS A 733 -6.32 -18.75 1.65
N VAL A 734 -6.34 -19.80 2.48
CA VAL A 734 -7.17 -19.85 3.70
C VAL A 734 -6.31 -19.97 4.96
N ILE A 735 -6.65 -19.19 5.99
CA ILE A 735 -6.21 -19.40 7.38
C ILE A 735 -7.41 -19.91 8.16
N PHE A 736 -7.24 -21.05 8.85
CA PHE A 736 -8.26 -21.60 9.74
C PHE A 736 -8.08 -21.14 11.18
N LEU A 737 -9.21 -20.85 11.81
CA LEU A 737 -9.33 -20.43 13.19
C LEU A 737 -10.41 -21.30 13.87
N ALA A 738 -10.07 -21.93 14.99
CA ALA A 738 -10.99 -22.72 15.79
C ALA A 738 -10.52 -22.78 17.26
N HIS A 739 -11.37 -23.26 18.17
CA HIS A 739 -10.97 -23.45 19.57
C HIS A 739 -10.39 -24.86 19.79
N VAL A 740 -11.26 -25.87 19.95
CA VAL A 740 -10.85 -27.27 20.17
C VAL A 740 -10.08 -27.80 18.95
N PRO A 741 -8.88 -28.37 19.12
CA PRO A 741 -8.09 -28.98 18.05
C PRO A 741 -8.49 -30.43 17.73
N PRO A 742 -8.25 -30.91 16.49
CA PRO A 742 -8.35 -32.32 16.14
C PRO A 742 -7.13 -33.13 16.66
N GLY A 743 -7.28 -34.46 16.69
CA GLY A 743 -6.23 -35.37 17.14
C GLY A 743 -6.08 -35.43 18.67
N PHE A 744 -4.87 -35.81 19.11
CA PHE A 744 -4.61 -36.19 20.50
C PHE A 744 -3.89 -35.09 21.30
N PHE A 745 -4.17 -35.00 22.59
CA PHE A 745 -3.50 -34.10 23.53
C PHE A 745 -2.13 -34.63 23.94
N GLU A 746 -1.05 -33.85 23.79
CA GLU A 746 0.31 -34.40 24.00
C GLU A 746 0.66 -34.76 25.45
N LEU A 747 -0.07 -34.23 26.44
CA LEU A 747 0.15 -34.53 27.86
C LEU A 747 -0.68 -35.72 28.40
N TYR A 748 -1.48 -36.38 27.56
CA TYR A 748 -2.32 -37.50 28.00
C TYR A 748 -2.36 -38.66 26.98
N ASP A 749 -2.16 -39.89 27.46
CA ASP A 749 -2.10 -41.09 26.61
C ASP A 749 -3.49 -41.43 26.02
N GLY A 750 -3.67 -41.19 24.71
CA GLY A 750 -4.88 -41.54 23.98
C GLY A 750 -6.11 -40.67 24.23
N LEU A 751 -5.98 -39.48 24.83
CA LEU A 751 -7.08 -38.51 24.90
C LEU A 751 -7.15 -37.71 23.60
N MET A 752 -8.32 -37.72 22.96
CA MET A 752 -8.67 -36.90 21.80
C MET A 752 -9.98 -36.19 22.12
N TRP A 753 -10.04 -34.89 21.86
CA TRP A 753 -11.19 -34.06 22.23
C TRP A 753 -12.39 -34.24 21.30
N PHE A 754 -12.17 -34.57 20.02
CA PHE A 754 -13.27 -34.78 19.08
C PHE A 754 -13.85 -36.20 19.21
N TYR A 755 -15.15 -36.36 18.94
CA TYR A 755 -15.66 -37.69 18.57
C TYR A 755 -14.89 -38.22 17.34
N ASP A 756 -14.38 -39.45 17.40
CA ASP A 756 -13.59 -40.12 16.36
C ASP A 756 -14.17 -39.99 14.92
N LYS A 757 -15.50 -40.12 14.78
CA LYS A 757 -16.25 -39.90 13.53
C LYS A 757 -16.06 -38.50 12.92
N PHE A 758 -15.98 -37.47 13.77
CA PHE A 758 -15.86 -36.07 13.38
C PHE A 758 -14.40 -35.70 13.17
N ASN A 759 -13.48 -36.24 13.98
CA ASN A 759 -12.04 -36.12 13.77
C ASN A 759 -11.64 -36.65 12.39
N THR A 760 -12.06 -37.87 12.05
CA THR A 760 -11.82 -38.51 10.74
C THR A 760 -12.34 -37.64 9.57
N GLU A 761 -13.57 -37.13 9.68
CA GLU A 761 -14.19 -36.26 8.66
C GLU A 761 -13.49 -34.90 8.53
N TYR A 762 -13.10 -34.28 9.66
CA TYR A 762 -12.43 -32.98 9.74
C TYR A 762 -11.00 -33.05 9.18
N VAL A 763 -10.18 -34.00 9.64
CA VAL A 763 -8.82 -34.28 9.13
C VAL A 763 -8.89 -34.67 7.66
N GLY A 764 -9.86 -35.49 7.26
CA GLY A 764 -10.12 -35.83 5.86
C GLY A 764 -10.44 -34.62 4.98
N ILE A 765 -11.20 -33.63 5.46
CA ILE A 765 -11.43 -32.38 4.73
C ILE A 765 -10.13 -31.58 4.61
N MET A 766 -9.37 -31.43 5.70
CA MET A 766 -8.12 -30.66 5.70
C MET A 766 -7.08 -31.26 4.74
N ARG A 767 -6.89 -32.58 4.80
CA ARG A 767 -6.01 -33.34 3.88
C ARG A 767 -6.35 -33.07 2.41
N ASN A 768 -7.64 -33.07 2.06
CA ASN A 768 -8.13 -32.85 0.69
C ASN A 768 -8.06 -31.40 0.17
N PHE A 769 -7.79 -30.41 1.05
CA PHE A 769 -7.68 -28.99 0.70
C PHE A 769 -6.40 -28.33 1.24
N SER A 770 -5.38 -29.14 1.55
CA SER A 770 -4.04 -28.71 1.98
C SER A 770 -3.33 -27.80 0.97
N ASP A 771 -3.72 -27.83 -0.30
CA ASP A 771 -3.24 -26.89 -1.32
C ASP A 771 -3.90 -25.49 -1.25
N VAL A 772 -4.97 -25.33 -0.48
CA VAL A 772 -5.73 -24.08 -0.27
C VAL A 772 -5.50 -23.52 1.14
N ILE A 773 -5.53 -24.40 2.14
CA ILE A 773 -5.31 -24.07 3.55
C ILE A 773 -3.82 -23.85 3.78
N SER A 774 -3.45 -22.75 4.43
CA SER A 774 -2.04 -22.33 4.57
C SER A 774 -1.55 -22.39 6.01
N THR A 775 -2.44 -22.17 6.97
CA THR A 775 -2.17 -22.17 8.41
C THR A 775 -3.45 -22.57 9.15
N HIS A 776 -3.35 -23.36 10.23
CA HIS A 776 -4.45 -23.61 11.16
C HIS A 776 -4.06 -23.14 12.57
N ILE A 777 -5.00 -22.54 13.30
CA ILE A 777 -4.79 -21.86 14.58
C ILE A 777 -5.82 -22.33 15.62
N TYR A 778 -5.35 -22.79 16.78
CA TYR A 778 -6.13 -23.42 17.87
C TYR A 778 -5.73 -22.95 19.28
N GLY A 779 -6.61 -23.21 20.26
CA GLY A 779 -6.43 -22.99 21.69
C GLY A 779 -6.70 -24.25 22.52
N HIS A 780 -7.54 -24.14 23.55
CA HIS A 780 -8.14 -25.23 24.35
C HIS A 780 -7.19 -26.06 25.23
N GLU A 781 -6.01 -26.45 24.74
CA GLU A 781 -5.08 -27.30 25.50
C GLU A 781 -4.22 -26.53 26.52
N HIS A 782 -4.29 -25.18 26.50
CA HIS A 782 -3.56 -24.21 27.34
C HIS A 782 -2.02 -24.28 27.27
N THR A 783 -1.49 -25.18 26.45
CA THR A 783 -0.08 -25.54 26.31
C THR A 783 0.49 -25.08 24.98
N ASP A 784 1.81 -24.92 24.91
CA ASP A 784 2.48 -24.63 23.64
C ASP A 784 2.75 -25.91 22.86
N SER A 785 2.10 -26.06 21.70
CA SER A 785 2.24 -27.27 20.90
C SER A 785 1.88 -27.06 19.43
N PHE A 786 2.09 -28.11 18.64
CA PHE A 786 1.70 -28.16 17.24
C PHE A 786 1.23 -29.58 16.87
N ARG A 787 0.58 -29.70 15.72
CA ARG A 787 0.29 -30.97 15.05
C ARG A 787 0.67 -30.86 13.59
N ILE A 788 1.03 -31.99 13.00
CA ILE A 788 1.37 -32.13 11.58
C ILE A 788 0.22 -32.85 10.89
N LEU A 789 -0.19 -32.34 9.73
CA LEU A 789 -1.15 -32.96 8.84
C LEU A 789 -0.40 -33.66 7.71
N HIS A 790 -0.62 -34.96 7.56
CA HIS A 790 -0.04 -35.77 6.47
C HIS A 790 -1.05 -36.02 5.36
N ASP A 791 -0.58 -36.20 4.12
CA ASP A 791 -1.39 -36.60 2.98
C ASP A 791 -1.73 -38.11 2.98
N ASN A 792 -2.27 -38.63 1.87
CA ASN A 792 -2.61 -40.06 1.75
C ASN A 792 -1.38 -40.95 1.43
N GLU A 793 -0.20 -40.37 1.27
CA GLU A 793 1.08 -41.01 0.98
C GLU A 793 2.08 -40.88 2.15
N ASP A 794 1.62 -40.36 3.31
CA ASP A 794 2.38 -40.09 4.54
C ASP A 794 3.38 -38.91 4.42
N ASN A 795 3.19 -37.99 3.46
CA ASN A 795 3.99 -36.76 3.35
C ASN A 795 3.38 -35.63 4.22
N PRO A 796 4.19 -34.85 4.97
CA PRO A 796 3.72 -33.65 5.68
C PRO A 796 3.18 -32.59 4.70
N CYS A 797 1.88 -32.28 4.79
CA CYS A 797 1.18 -31.35 3.90
C CYS A 797 0.53 -30.15 4.62
N GLY A 798 0.55 -30.08 5.95
CA GLY A 798 0.07 -28.91 6.70
C GLY A 798 0.53 -28.87 8.16
N ILE A 799 0.39 -27.69 8.78
CA ILE A 799 0.69 -27.44 10.20
C ILE A 799 -0.55 -26.91 10.92
N LEU A 800 -0.79 -27.41 12.12
CA LEU A 800 -1.74 -26.87 13.08
C LEU A 800 -0.95 -26.31 14.27
N PHE A 801 -1.10 -25.02 14.56
CA PHE A 801 -0.48 -24.38 15.73
C PHE A 801 -1.49 -24.29 16.88
N LEU A 802 -1.11 -24.79 18.05
CA LEU A 802 -1.84 -24.62 19.30
C LEU A 802 -1.14 -23.54 20.10
N SER A 803 -1.89 -22.57 20.64
CA SER A 803 -1.33 -21.53 21.50
C SER A 803 -1.59 -21.87 22.97
N PRO A 804 -0.63 -21.58 23.86
CA PRO A 804 -0.89 -21.60 25.28
C PRO A 804 -1.83 -20.46 25.69
N ALA A 805 -2.39 -20.59 26.90
CA ALA A 805 -3.47 -19.74 27.41
C ALA A 805 -3.02 -18.39 27.98
N VAL A 806 -3.97 -17.47 28.13
CA VAL A 806 -3.82 -16.28 29.00
C VAL A 806 -4.15 -16.63 30.45
N THR A 807 -5.05 -17.58 30.73
CA THR A 807 -5.25 -18.09 32.09
C THR A 807 -4.00 -18.84 32.59
N PRO A 808 -3.60 -18.71 33.88
CA PRO A 808 -2.57 -19.55 34.50
C PRO A 808 -3.12 -20.85 35.11
N TRP A 809 -4.41 -21.15 34.88
CA TRP A 809 -5.16 -22.16 35.62
C TRP A 809 -4.55 -23.56 35.53
N LYS A 810 -4.35 -24.17 36.71
CA LYS A 810 -3.88 -25.55 36.84
C LYS A 810 -5.00 -26.52 36.54
N SER A 811 -4.83 -27.29 35.48
CA SER A 811 -5.79 -28.29 35.05
C SER A 811 -6.09 -29.33 36.13
N THR A 812 -7.37 -29.67 36.23
CA THR A 812 -7.88 -30.78 37.04
C THR A 812 -7.49 -32.14 36.47
N LEU A 813 -7.07 -32.21 35.20
CA LEU A 813 -6.53 -33.43 34.58
C LEU A 813 -5.19 -33.80 35.20
N LYS A 814 -5.12 -35.03 35.75
CA LYS A 814 -3.97 -35.52 36.51
C LYS A 814 -2.75 -35.72 35.59
N GLY A 815 -1.81 -34.79 35.67
CA GLY A 815 -0.51 -34.84 34.99
C GLY A 815 -0.19 -33.60 34.17
N VAL A 816 -1.23 -32.83 33.78
CA VAL A 816 -1.12 -31.68 32.86
C VAL A 816 -0.39 -30.50 33.50
N GLY A 817 -0.76 -30.13 34.74
CA GLY A 817 -0.15 -28.99 35.42
C GLY A 817 -0.80 -27.66 35.03
N SER A 818 0.02 -26.62 34.88
CA SER A 818 -0.39 -25.21 34.67
C SER A 818 0.64 -24.51 33.81
N ASN A 819 0.19 -23.65 32.90
CA ASN A 819 1.03 -22.73 32.12
C ASN A 819 1.28 -21.40 32.86
N ASN A 820 2.20 -20.58 32.36
CA ASN A 820 2.22 -19.14 32.65
C ASN A 820 1.28 -18.39 31.68
N PRO A 821 0.71 -17.23 32.07
CA PRO A 821 -0.03 -16.36 31.17
C PRO A 821 0.80 -15.95 29.96
N SER A 822 0.21 -16.07 28.76
CA SER A 822 0.97 -16.03 27.51
C SER A 822 0.22 -15.35 26.37
N VAL A 823 0.95 -14.83 25.37
CA VAL A 823 0.40 -14.29 24.11
C VAL A 823 1.40 -14.51 22.96
N ARG A 824 0.91 -14.74 21.73
CA ARG A 824 1.76 -15.10 20.58
C ARG A 824 1.65 -14.12 19.42
N LEU A 825 2.78 -13.66 18.90
CA LEU A 825 2.87 -12.82 17.70
C LEU A 825 3.39 -13.67 16.53
N TYR A 826 2.62 -13.79 15.46
CA TYR A 826 3.05 -14.46 14.23
C TYR A 826 3.58 -13.45 13.21
N THR A 827 4.62 -13.84 12.48
CA THR A 827 5.06 -13.18 11.24
C THR A 827 4.67 -14.09 10.08
N TYR A 828 3.94 -13.57 9.09
CA TYR A 828 3.38 -14.38 8.01
C TYR A 828 3.49 -13.69 6.65
N ASN A 829 3.39 -14.46 5.57
CA ASN A 829 3.36 -13.93 4.21
C ASN A 829 1.94 -13.42 3.88
N GLN A 830 1.79 -12.11 3.63
CA GLN A 830 0.50 -11.48 3.35
C GLN A 830 -0.18 -11.94 2.05
N LEU A 831 0.53 -12.60 1.13
CA LEU A 831 -0.04 -13.15 -0.11
C LEU A 831 -0.40 -14.63 0.02
N THR A 832 0.41 -15.42 0.73
CA THR A 832 0.24 -16.88 0.78
C THR A 832 -0.39 -17.40 2.07
N GLY A 833 -0.47 -16.60 3.13
CA GLY A 833 -1.03 -17.01 4.42
C GLY A 833 -0.13 -17.98 5.21
N HIS A 834 1.09 -18.22 4.72
CA HIS A 834 2.08 -19.09 5.34
C HIS A 834 2.75 -18.36 6.53
N VAL A 835 2.72 -18.97 7.71
CA VAL A 835 3.49 -18.51 8.88
C VAL A 835 4.99 -18.68 8.61
N ILE A 836 5.77 -17.61 8.73
CA ILE A 836 7.21 -17.63 8.50
C ILE A 836 7.96 -17.85 9.82
N ASN A 837 7.51 -17.19 10.89
CA ASN A 837 8.05 -17.28 12.24
C ASN A 837 6.94 -16.95 13.26
N TYR A 838 7.16 -17.26 14.54
CA TYR A 838 6.37 -16.67 15.61
C TYR A 838 7.22 -16.45 16.87
N GLN A 839 6.81 -15.46 17.66
CA GLN A 839 7.40 -15.10 18.93
C GLN A 839 6.39 -15.39 20.05
N GLN A 840 6.77 -16.27 20.97
CA GLN A 840 5.99 -16.59 22.15
C GLN A 840 6.39 -15.63 23.27
N PHE A 841 5.42 -14.92 23.85
CA PHE A 841 5.63 -14.05 25.00
C PHE A 841 4.88 -14.58 26.21
N TYR A 842 5.42 -14.31 27.39
CA TYR A 842 4.84 -14.75 28.65
C TYR A 842 5.10 -13.81 29.82
N LEU A 843 4.31 -14.00 30.86
CA LEU A 843 4.47 -13.39 32.17
C LEU A 843 4.84 -14.47 33.17
N ASP A 844 6.05 -14.43 33.74
CA ASP A 844 6.40 -15.33 34.84
C ASP A 844 5.58 -14.95 36.07
N LEU A 845 4.47 -15.66 36.31
CA LEU A 845 3.54 -15.31 37.37
C LEU A 845 4.18 -15.50 38.75
N SER A 846 5.09 -16.47 38.90
CA SER A 846 5.88 -16.69 40.11
C SER A 846 6.87 -15.55 40.43
N GLU A 847 7.35 -14.82 39.43
CA GLU A 847 8.14 -13.59 39.57
C GLU A 847 7.23 -12.36 39.79
N THR A 848 6.12 -12.30 39.08
CA THR A 848 5.11 -11.22 39.14
C THR A 848 4.47 -11.12 40.53
N VAL A 849 4.09 -12.25 41.14
CA VAL A 849 3.56 -12.33 42.52
C VAL A 849 4.56 -11.77 43.55
N LYS A 850 5.87 -11.92 43.32
CA LYS A 850 6.92 -11.45 44.25
C LYS A 850 7.29 -9.97 44.06
N THR A 851 7.21 -9.48 42.83
CA THR A 851 7.65 -8.13 42.44
C THR A 851 6.53 -7.10 42.37
N GLY A 852 5.27 -7.56 42.25
CA GLY A 852 4.10 -6.70 42.05
C GLY A 852 4.07 -6.00 40.67
N LYS A 853 4.83 -6.50 39.68
CA LYS A 853 5.01 -5.85 38.36
C LYS A 853 4.80 -6.84 37.23
N ASP A 854 4.09 -6.42 36.20
CA ASP A 854 3.83 -7.18 34.97
C ASP A 854 5.01 -7.14 33.98
N ALA A 855 6.09 -7.85 34.35
CA ALA A 855 7.30 -8.00 33.55
C ALA A 855 7.14 -9.05 32.43
N TRP A 856 6.25 -8.78 31.47
CA TRP A 856 6.13 -9.56 30.23
C TRP A 856 7.44 -9.61 29.47
N LYS A 857 7.80 -10.79 28.97
CA LYS A 857 9.09 -11.08 28.31
C LYS A 857 8.91 -12.08 27.18
N LEU A 858 9.81 -12.01 26.19
CA LEU A 858 9.92 -13.04 25.15
C LEU A 858 10.36 -14.34 25.81
N GLU A 859 9.64 -15.43 25.54
CA GLU A 859 10.07 -16.78 25.92
C GLU A 859 11.03 -17.33 24.86
N TYR A 860 10.58 -17.37 23.60
CA TYR A 860 11.36 -17.88 22.49
C TYR A 860 10.85 -17.38 21.13
N GLU A 861 11.68 -17.58 20.10
CA GLU A 861 11.33 -17.30 18.71
C GLU A 861 11.49 -18.58 17.89
N ALA A 862 10.38 -19.10 17.34
CA ALA A 862 10.27 -20.50 16.94
C ALA A 862 11.34 -20.97 15.93
N VAL A 863 11.57 -20.22 14.86
CA VAL A 863 12.60 -20.54 13.83
C VAL A 863 13.99 -20.69 14.47
N LYS A 864 14.37 -19.71 15.29
CA LYS A 864 15.67 -19.61 15.95
C LYS A 864 15.85 -20.67 17.04
N ASP A 865 14.83 -20.85 17.88
CA ASP A 865 14.93 -21.64 19.11
C ASP A 865 14.74 -23.14 18.89
N PHE A 866 14.00 -23.53 17.84
CA PHE A 866 13.94 -24.92 17.34
C PHE A 866 15.01 -25.23 16.28
N GLN A 867 15.79 -24.24 15.83
CA GLN A 867 16.88 -24.38 14.84
C GLN A 867 16.41 -24.88 13.46
N VAL A 868 15.20 -24.49 13.06
CA VAL A 868 14.65 -24.76 11.71
C VAL A 868 14.90 -23.59 10.77
N SER A 869 15.03 -23.83 9.46
CA SER A 869 15.23 -22.75 8.48
C SER A 869 13.95 -22.01 8.10
N ILE A 870 12.79 -22.64 8.29
CA ILE A 870 11.45 -22.13 8.01
C ILE A 870 10.44 -22.91 8.85
N LEU A 871 9.28 -22.32 9.17
CA LEU A 871 8.14 -23.04 9.75
C LEU A 871 7.29 -23.69 8.65
N ASP A 872 7.84 -24.69 7.97
CA ASP A 872 7.09 -25.57 7.06
C ASP A 872 6.87 -26.97 7.65
N ALA A 873 5.94 -27.73 7.06
CA ALA A 873 5.55 -29.03 7.58
C ALA A 873 6.72 -30.04 7.61
N ASN A 874 7.67 -29.94 6.66
CA ASN A 874 8.85 -30.81 6.61
C ASN A 874 9.87 -30.47 7.72
N SER A 875 10.08 -29.18 8.00
CA SER A 875 10.96 -28.74 9.08
C SER A 875 10.41 -29.10 10.46
N LEU A 876 9.09 -28.96 10.68
CA LEU A 876 8.46 -29.39 11.92
C LEU A 876 8.34 -30.92 12.04
N GLN A 877 8.19 -31.66 10.94
CA GLN A 877 8.32 -33.13 10.93
C GLN A 877 9.74 -33.54 11.34
N SER A 878 10.76 -32.90 10.79
CA SER A 878 12.16 -33.14 11.17
C SER A 878 12.44 -32.85 12.65
N LEU A 879 11.82 -31.80 13.20
CA LEU A 879 11.87 -31.49 14.63
C LEU A 879 11.17 -32.58 15.45
N ALA A 880 9.94 -32.98 15.11
CA ALA A 880 9.22 -34.04 15.79
C ALA A 880 9.97 -35.38 15.73
N ASP A 881 10.56 -35.71 14.57
CA ASP A 881 11.39 -36.92 14.40
C ASP A 881 12.59 -36.94 15.33
N SER A 882 13.23 -35.80 15.58
CA SER A 882 14.34 -35.69 16.54
C SER A 882 13.92 -36.05 17.97
N PHE A 883 12.63 -35.92 18.34
CA PHE A 883 12.14 -36.28 19.68
C PHE A 883 12.24 -37.80 19.92
N LYS A 884 12.25 -38.64 18.87
CA LYS A 884 12.49 -40.09 19.00
C LYS A 884 13.94 -40.41 19.40
N ASP A 885 14.90 -39.54 19.09
CA ASP A 885 16.31 -39.75 19.44
C ASP A 885 16.58 -39.36 20.90
N LYS A 886 17.07 -40.34 21.67
CA LYS A 886 17.47 -40.16 23.07
C LYS A 886 18.68 -39.21 23.21
N SER A 887 19.49 -39.04 22.16
CA SER A 887 20.57 -38.04 22.15
C SER A 887 20.04 -36.60 22.22
N PHE A 888 18.88 -36.32 21.62
CA PHE A 888 18.25 -34.99 21.56
C PHE A 888 17.62 -34.52 22.88
N THR A 889 18.09 -35.02 24.02
CA THR A 889 17.50 -34.76 25.35
C THR A 889 17.47 -33.27 25.73
N ASN A 890 18.49 -32.48 25.38
CA ASN A 890 18.49 -31.04 25.68
C ASN A 890 17.46 -30.25 24.84
N GLY A 891 17.31 -30.59 23.56
CA GLY A 891 16.34 -29.93 22.67
C GLY A 891 14.90 -30.30 23.02
N PHE A 892 14.64 -31.59 23.28
CA PHE A 892 13.33 -32.06 23.72
C PHE A 892 12.94 -31.48 25.09
N LYS A 893 13.87 -31.39 26.06
CA LYS A 893 13.60 -30.74 27.35
C LYS A 893 13.27 -29.25 27.21
N LYS A 894 13.88 -28.55 26.25
CA LYS A 894 13.57 -27.15 25.94
C LYS A 894 12.17 -26.99 25.35
N TYR A 895 11.75 -27.88 24.44
CA TYR A 895 10.36 -27.94 23.98
C TYR A 895 9.37 -28.19 25.14
N LEU A 896 9.66 -29.11 26.06
CA LEU A 896 8.81 -29.36 27.24
C LEU A 896 8.71 -28.14 28.19
N GLN A 897 9.78 -27.36 28.32
CA GLN A 897 9.72 -26.11 29.09
C GLN A 897 8.72 -25.14 28.43
N TYR A 898 8.83 -24.94 27.11
CA TYR A 898 7.92 -24.08 26.34
C TYR A 898 6.48 -24.59 26.31
N ASN A 899 6.25 -25.91 26.27
CA ASN A 899 4.92 -26.51 26.36
C ASN A 899 4.15 -26.06 27.62
N SER A 900 4.85 -25.87 28.75
CA SER A 900 4.31 -25.27 29.99
C SER A 900 4.45 -23.74 30.09
N VAL A 901 4.89 -23.06 29.03
CA VAL A 901 5.27 -21.63 29.03
C VAL A 901 6.26 -21.31 30.15
N SER A 902 7.26 -22.18 30.33
CA SER A 902 8.28 -22.10 31.39
C SER A 902 7.72 -22.05 32.83
N ALA A 903 6.49 -22.56 33.05
CA ALA A 903 5.93 -22.73 34.39
C ALA A 903 6.59 -23.91 35.11
N ASP A 904 6.78 -25.05 34.44
CA ASP A 904 7.75 -26.04 34.89
C ASP A 904 9.14 -25.68 34.36
N LYS A 905 10.04 -25.37 35.30
CA LYS A 905 11.42 -24.99 35.01
C LYS A 905 12.35 -26.20 34.87
N ASN A 906 11.89 -27.39 35.27
CA ASN A 906 12.62 -28.65 35.13
C ASN A 906 11.63 -29.82 34.86
N PRO A 907 10.96 -29.83 33.69
CA PRO A 907 10.04 -30.91 33.35
C PRO A 907 10.77 -32.26 33.30
N ASP A 908 10.14 -33.28 33.89
CA ASP A 908 10.56 -34.67 33.83
C ASP A 908 9.64 -35.46 32.90
N CYS A 909 10.24 -36.12 31.90
CA CYS A 909 9.53 -36.81 30.83
C CYS A 909 10.35 -38.01 30.37
N ASN A 910 9.87 -39.20 30.76
CA ASN A 910 10.47 -40.48 30.40
C ASN A 910 10.21 -40.84 28.91
N ASP A 911 10.78 -41.97 28.46
CA ASP A 911 10.59 -42.47 27.09
C ASP A 911 9.11 -42.64 26.69
N THR A 912 8.23 -43.01 27.63
CA THR A 912 6.80 -43.16 27.38
C THR A 912 6.12 -41.82 27.12
N CYS A 913 6.43 -40.81 27.94
CA CYS A 913 5.97 -39.42 27.79
C CYS A 913 6.47 -38.83 26.46
N ARG A 914 7.77 -38.96 26.17
CA ARG A 914 8.39 -38.58 24.89
C ARG A 914 7.68 -39.20 23.67
N LEU A 915 7.26 -40.46 23.78
CA LEU A 915 6.47 -41.13 22.74
C LEU A 915 5.02 -40.64 22.65
N ILE A 916 4.38 -40.19 23.74
CA ILE A 916 3.05 -39.56 23.68
C ILE A 916 3.15 -38.24 22.90
N HIS A 917 4.11 -37.37 23.24
CA HIS A 917 4.35 -36.12 22.48
C HIS A 917 4.61 -36.39 21.00
N TYR A 918 5.52 -37.31 20.65
CA TYR A 918 5.77 -37.66 19.25
C TYR A 918 4.51 -38.14 18.53
N CYS A 919 3.78 -39.10 19.10
CA CYS A 919 2.57 -39.64 18.45
C CYS A 919 1.43 -38.61 18.37
N ALA A 920 1.26 -37.74 19.36
CA ALA A 920 0.25 -36.68 19.32
C ALA A 920 0.58 -35.65 18.24
N ILE A 921 1.84 -35.21 18.15
CA ILE A 921 2.30 -34.25 17.14
C ILE A 921 2.15 -34.80 15.72
N THR A 922 2.51 -36.08 15.48
CA THR A 922 2.56 -36.63 14.12
C THR A 922 1.32 -37.41 13.69
N GLN A 923 0.42 -37.84 14.59
CA GLN A 923 -0.69 -38.74 14.25
C GLN A 923 -2.03 -38.16 14.70
N LEU A 924 -2.82 -37.67 13.74
CA LEU A 924 -4.14 -37.09 13.99
C LEU A 924 -5.28 -38.14 14.00
N GLU A 925 -5.10 -39.31 13.39
CA GLU A 925 -6.13 -40.36 13.30
C GLU A 925 -5.90 -41.51 14.29
N THR A 926 -6.99 -42.08 14.82
CA THR A 926 -6.96 -42.96 16.00
C THR A 926 -6.18 -44.25 15.83
N GLU A 927 -6.33 -44.93 14.69
CA GLU A 927 -5.61 -46.19 14.44
C GLU A 927 -4.11 -45.95 14.28
N ASP A 928 -3.71 -44.84 13.66
CA ASP A 928 -2.31 -44.51 13.39
C ASP A 928 -1.59 -44.01 14.66
N TYR A 929 -2.25 -43.23 15.51
CA TYR A 929 -1.77 -42.93 16.87
C TYR A 929 -1.57 -44.22 17.67
N ILE A 930 -2.55 -45.13 17.65
CA ILE A 930 -2.48 -46.42 18.34
C ILE A 930 -1.35 -47.31 17.78
N GLN A 931 -1.05 -47.25 16.48
CA GLN A 931 0.08 -47.97 15.87
C GLN A 931 1.43 -47.32 16.24
N CYS A 932 1.51 -45.99 16.24
CA CYS A 932 2.68 -45.23 16.70
C CYS A 932 3.06 -45.59 18.15
N ARG A 933 2.08 -45.62 19.06
CA ARG A 933 2.27 -46.03 20.47
C ARG A 933 2.78 -47.48 20.60
N LYS A 934 2.38 -48.39 19.70
CA LYS A 934 2.81 -49.80 19.69
C LYS A 934 4.19 -50.03 19.09
N GLY A 935 4.53 -49.32 18.00
CA GLY A 935 5.75 -49.58 17.21
C GLY A 935 7.07 -49.47 18.00
N TYR A 936 7.07 -48.68 19.07
CA TYR A 936 8.25 -48.48 19.93
C TYR A 936 8.65 -49.74 20.74
N GLN A 937 7.76 -50.74 20.91
CA GLN A 937 8.08 -51.96 21.65
C GLN A 937 8.86 -53.02 20.84
N THR A 938 9.05 -52.85 19.53
CA THR A 938 9.65 -53.88 18.65
C THR A 938 10.86 -53.37 17.86
N THR A 939 11.88 -52.87 18.56
CA THR A 939 13.15 -52.43 17.95
C THR A 939 14.13 -53.59 17.68
N ALA A 940 13.76 -54.44 16.71
CA ALA A 940 14.71 -55.29 15.99
C ALA A 940 14.60 -54.94 14.49
N VAL A 941 15.65 -54.36 13.92
CA VAL A 941 15.63 -53.77 12.55
C VAL A 941 15.59 -54.85 11.47
N PRO A 942 14.71 -54.70 10.45
CA PRO A 942 14.95 -55.25 9.12
C PRO A 942 14.94 -54.15 8.04
N ASN A 943 15.82 -54.28 7.05
CA ASN A 943 15.96 -53.32 5.94
C ASN A 943 14.64 -53.14 5.16
N PHE A 944 14.22 -51.89 4.94
CA PHE A 944 12.98 -51.60 4.21
C PHE A 944 13.20 -51.62 2.69
N SER A 945 13.11 -52.80 2.10
CA SER A 945 12.98 -52.98 0.65
C SER A 945 11.51 -53.08 0.26
N SER A 946 11.03 -52.11 -0.53
CA SER A 946 9.91 -52.16 -1.49
C SER A 946 8.62 -52.92 -1.11
N THR A 947 7.48 -52.23 -1.26
CA THR A 947 6.10 -52.78 -1.26
C THR A 947 5.57 -53.38 0.05
N ARG A 948 4.45 -52.82 0.55
CA ARG A 948 3.42 -53.55 1.28
C ARG A 948 2.06 -53.21 0.69
N HIS A 949 1.21 -54.22 0.47
CA HIS A 949 -0.16 -54.01 0.00
C HIS A 949 -1.08 -53.56 1.15
N HIS A 950 -2.05 -52.70 0.85
CA HIS A 950 -3.09 -52.29 1.80
C HIS A 950 -3.88 -53.49 2.34
N HIS A 951 -4.33 -53.40 3.59
CA HIS A 951 -5.29 -54.35 4.18
C HIS A 951 -6.43 -53.61 4.88
N MET A 952 -7.40 -53.13 4.10
CA MET A 952 -8.60 -52.47 4.65
C MET A 952 -9.49 -53.42 5.48
N PRO A 953 -10.22 -52.90 6.48
CA PRO A 953 -11.10 -53.71 7.33
C PRO A 953 -12.29 -54.30 6.54
N LYS A 954 -12.37 -55.63 6.52
CA LYS A 954 -13.19 -56.46 5.61
C LYS A 954 -14.72 -56.39 5.79
N LYS A 955 -15.28 -55.38 6.47
CA LYS A 955 -16.72 -55.21 6.73
C LYS A 955 -17.43 -54.25 5.76
N VAL A 956 -16.81 -53.13 5.38
CA VAL A 956 -17.49 -52.09 4.54
C VAL A 956 -17.63 -52.54 3.07
N GLN A 957 -16.61 -53.22 2.54
CA GLN A 957 -16.45 -53.48 1.10
C GLN A 957 -17.59 -54.32 0.49
N ARG A 958 -18.23 -55.21 1.26
CA ARG A 958 -19.33 -56.07 0.76
C ARG A 958 -20.58 -55.26 0.40
N TYR A 959 -20.93 -54.24 1.16
CA TYR A 959 -22.18 -53.48 0.95
C TYR A 959 -22.12 -52.67 -0.35
N TYR A 960 -20.97 -52.03 -0.61
CA TYR A 960 -20.70 -51.32 -1.87
C TYR A 960 -20.73 -52.24 -3.09
N ILE A 961 -20.18 -53.46 -3.00
CA ILE A 961 -20.21 -54.42 -4.11
C ILE A 961 -21.66 -54.77 -4.49
N TYR A 962 -22.56 -54.98 -3.53
CA TYR A 962 -23.97 -55.26 -3.82
C TYR A 962 -24.71 -54.04 -4.41
N ILE A 963 -24.44 -52.83 -3.94
CA ILE A 963 -25.03 -51.59 -4.49
C ILE A 963 -24.55 -51.35 -5.92
N ILE A 964 -23.25 -51.49 -6.19
CA ILE A 964 -22.66 -51.30 -7.52
C ILE A 964 -23.16 -52.39 -8.49
N ALA A 965 -23.26 -53.64 -8.05
CA ALA A 965 -23.84 -54.72 -8.85
C ALA A 965 -25.34 -54.49 -9.14
N GLY A 966 -26.11 -54.01 -8.16
CA GLY A 966 -27.53 -53.67 -8.33
C GLY A 966 -27.77 -52.52 -9.31
N LEU A 967 -27.00 -51.44 -9.20
CA LEU A 967 -27.03 -50.32 -10.14
C LEU A 967 -26.56 -50.74 -11.55
N GLY A 968 -25.49 -51.54 -11.64
CA GLY A 968 -25.03 -52.10 -12.92
C GLY A 968 -26.08 -52.98 -13.60
N ALA A 969 -26.77 -53.83 -12.83
CA ALA A 969 -27.89 -54.64 -13.32
C ALA A 969 -29.06 -53.77 -13.80
N LEU A 970 -29.44 -52.72 -13.06
CA LEU A 970 -30.47 -51.77 -13.47
C LEU A 970 -30.13 -51.07 -14.79
N VAL A 971 -28.90 -50.57 -14.94
CA VAL A 971 -28.43 -49.95 -16.19
C VAL A 971 -28.42 -50.96 -17.34
N PHE A 972 -27.98 -52.19 -17.11
CA PHE A 972 -27.96 -53.24 -18.14
C PHE A 972 -29.38 -53.66 -18.58
N ILE A 973 -30.32 -53.77 -17.64
CA ILE A 973 -31.75 -54.00 -17.93
C ILE A 973 -32.33 -52.82 -18.73
N LEU A 974 -31.99 -51.58 -18.39
CA LEU A 974 -32.43 -50.39 -19.13
C LEU A 974 -31.91 -50.42 -20.58
N PHE A 975 -30.64 -50.77 -20.79
CA PHE A 975 -30.07 -50.98 -22.12
C PHE A 975 -30.79 -52.09 -22.92
N ILE A 976 -31.13 -53.21 -22.28
CA ILE A 976 -31.91 -54.29 -22.92
C ILE A 976 -33.31 -53.79 -23.31
N VAL A 977 -34.00 -53.06 -22.43
CA VAL A 977 -35.33 -52.49 -22.74
C VAL A 977 -35.27 -51.51 -23.91
N VAL A 978 -34.28 -50.60 -23.92
CA VAL A 978 -34.06 -49.67 -25.03
C VAL A 978 -33.74 -50.42 -26.33
N ALA A 979 -32.86 -51.43 -26.29
CA ALA A 979 -32.52 -52.25 -27.44
C ALA A 979 -33.75 -52.99 -28.01
N ILE A 980 -34.61 -53.56 -27.15
CA ILE A 980 -35.86 -54.22 -27.56
C ILE A 980 -36.85 -53.23 -28.18
N LEU A 981 -36.96 -52.00 -27.64
CA LEU A 981 -37.81 -50.95 -28.22
C LEU A 981 -37.29 -50.49 -29.60
N CYS A 982 -35.97 -50.33 -29.75
CA CYS A 982 -35.33 -50.06 -31.04
C CYS A 982 -35.56 -51.20 -32.05
N PHE A 983 -35.44 -52.46 -31.62
CA PHE A 983 -35.70 -53.61 -32.49
C PHE A 983 -37.17 -53.73 -32.91
N LYS A 984 -38.12 -53.44 -32.00
CA LYS A 984 -39.55 -53.36 -32.34
C LYS A 984 -39.86 -52.25 -33.35
N ARG A 985 -39.29 -51.05 -33.18
CA ARG A 985 -39.50 -49.93 -34.13
C ARG A 985 -38.91 -50.18 -35.52
N ARG A 986 -37.87 -51.01 -35.67
CA ARG A 986 -37.20 -51.26 -36.96
C ARG A 986 -37.99 -52.14 -37.95
N LYS A 987 -39.14 -52.73 -37.57
CA LYS A 987 -39.91 -53.65 -38.42
C LYS A 987 -40.84 -53.01 -39.46
N HIS A 988 -41.00 -51.68 -39.50
CA HIS A 988 -42.04 -51.03 -40.30
C HIS A 988 -41.62 -50.31 -41.59
N PHE A 989 -40.32 -50.18 -41.89
CA PHE A 989 -39.88 -49.57 -43.17
C PHE A 989 -38.76 -50.39 -43.85
N LEU A 990 -39.20 -51.27 -44.74
CA LEU A 990 -38.49 -51.77 -45.92
C LEU A 990 -39.44 -51.55 -47.10
N PRO A 991 -38.94 -51.09 -48.25
CA PRO A 991 -38.78 -52.06 -49.35
C PRO A 991 -37.52 -51.89 -50.21
N HIS A 992 -37.11 -53.02 -50.82
CA HIS A 992 -36.46 -53.21 -52.13
C HIS A 992 -35.46 -52.15 -52.69
N ARG A 993 -34.19 -52.50 -52.96
CA ARG A 993 -33.67 -53.37 -54.06
C ARG A 993 -33.99 -52.81 -55.47
N TYR A 994 -33.06 -52.69 -56.44
CA TYR A 994 -31.61 -52.98 -56.49
C TYR A 994 -30.97 -52.35 -57.77
N ALA A 995 -29.65 -52.07 -57.71
CA ALA A 995 -28.65 -52.17 -58.79
C ALA A 995 -28.50 -51.12 -59.94
N ARG A 996 -27.22 -51.02 -60.38
CA ARG A 996 -26.66 -50.63 -61.70
C ARG A 996 -26.40 -49.15 -62.08
N PHE A 997 -25.13 -48.91 -62.44
CA PHE A 997 -24.56 -47.91 -63.38
C PHE A 997 -24.71 -46.39 -63.06
N GLY A 998 -23.83 -45.59 -63.68
CA GLY A 998 -23.62 -44.15 -63.39
C GLY A 998 -22.71 -43.94 -62.16
N GLY A 999 -21.72 -43.04 -62.13
CA GLY A 999 -21.40 -41.95 -63.06
C GLY A 999 -22.33 -40.75 -62.84
N GLY A 1000 -21.88 -39.59 -62.36
CA GLY A 1000 -20.53 -39.13 -61.99
C GLY A 1000 -20.56 -37.59 -61.93
N VAL A 1001 -19.39 -36.90 -61.89
CA VAL A 1001 -19.27 -35.43 -62.10
C VAL A 1001 -19.86 -34.58 -60.93
N ALA A 1002 -19.27 -33.50 -60.41
CA ALA A 1002 -17.98 -32.81 -60.63
C ALA A 1002 -17.46 -32.15 -59.33
N SER A 1003 -16.24 -31.60 -59.41
CA SER A 1003 -15.77 -30.35 -58.75
C SER A 1003 -16.01 -30.12 -57.24
N GLY A 1004 -14.91 -29.96 -56.50
CA GLY A 1004 -14.85 -29.06 -55.32
C GLY A 1004 -14.74 -27.58 -55.75
N PRO A 1005 -14.07 -26.68 -55.01
CA PRO A 1005 -13.16 -26.89 -53.88
C PRO A 1005 -13.53 -26.01 -52.64
N ILE A 1006 -12.52 -25.64 -51.84
CA ILE A 1006 -12.50 -24.64 -50.74
C ILE A 1006 -12.69 -25.23 -49.33
N ASN A 1007 -11.96 -24.59 -48.39
CA ASN A 1007 -11.80 -24.88 -46.95
C ASN A 1007 -13.12 -25.02 -46.17
#